data_AF-A0AAN6RJL1-F1
#
_entry.id   AF-A0AAN6RJL1-F1
#
_cell.length_a   1.000
_cell.length_b   1.000
_cell.length_c   1.000
_cell.angle_alpha   90.00
_cell.angle_beta   90.00
_cell.angle_gamma   90.00
#
_symmetry.space_group_name_H-M   'P 1'
#
loop_
_entity.id
_entity.type
_entity.pdbx_description
1 polymer ?
#
loop_
_entity_poly.entity_id
_entity_poly.type
_entity_poly.pdbx_seq_one_letter_code
_entity_poly.pdbx_strand_id
1 'polypeptide(L)'
;MKSFSFALTGLSAALFLVAGTRAAPLSNGTVGGGTAGNGTLGGSCPAVEKTDENSYFSVVGVQGTGVHVRQELRELEKDAETWNLFVQAFARFQAMDQTDKVSYFQVASIHGAPFGEWDGVKGDGMMGYCPHGSNVFLSWHRPYLALFEQVLQRKAVEVASEYPVGDAQKNALSIAERIRLPYWDWALNPSNGTDGVMPTSLRRESVTVTFPNGTEGEIRNPLFAYNFHPLKYDDFSALAEFEFKYWNTTMRLPDNGTSITASSRNDLANERATAAQPDNRDSLYQLMTTYQSFNEWASSAGGSEIGSVEVLHNNFHNMFGMGNMGILEVSAYDPVFWFHHCQMDRLMAIYQYRYPDTYVEAASQWKATYTWEVGSTQNATTPLNPFHMNARGDVWTSNFVRNWTSFGYTYPELASNPSNTSLTETINKLYRSETQGLDSGNSTDGYQTGATNTTAQATDWNCQVRMPADIQVSYSVRGFLGEPDADPTKWATDPNYIGQVASTSSPRMTSNITLTSTIRLTSKLYEKYQSGDLKSLDDATVSAYLEKNFHWRIQALDYTEIPRSSPPPGLSVTVFNVEIEIPKNDTDVPKWTGKKDFKPEIKAGPCRGICISLGEPRSDDAGYDGGGHRNAWTGGSGAGQYVAEWGGGDADRDHRGDCHRGGGASGVECGQSESEYHSGGDFHPGDDARGDGDAGCGGEGRGGYFGEREEGHEGCDGCAGGDGLLAGAYGLSGGGLRRWV
;
A
#
# COMPACT_ATOMS: atom_id res chain seq x y z
N MET A 1 -29.21 -42.26 33.20
CA MET A 1 -29.02 -43.52 33.96
C MET A 1 -28.74 -44.65 32.98
N LYS A 2 -27.73 -45.46 33.29
CA LYS A 2 -27.39 -46.79 32.75
C LYS A 2 -26.80 -46.87 31.33
N SER A 3 -25.47 -46.97 31.38
CA SER A 3 -24.51 -47.57 30.46
C SER A 3 -24.98 -48.86 29.81
N PHE A 4 -24.50 -49.13 28.58
CA PHE A 4 -24.18 -50.48 28.13
C PHE A 4 -22.98 -50.44 27.16
N SER A 5 -21.94 -51.20 27.52
CA SER A 5 -20.84 -51.61 26.65
C SER A 5 -21.29 -52.76 25.75
N PHE A 6 -20.75 -52.88 24.54
CA PHE A 6 -20.08 -54.09 24.05
C PHE A 6 -19.34 -53.81 22.73
N ALA A 7 -18.31 -54.63 22.50
CA ALA A 7 -17.20 -54.43 21.58
C ALA A 7 -17.43 -54.99 20.16
N LEU A 8 -16.61 -54.43 19.26
CA LEU A 8 -16.02 -54.95 18.00
C LEU A 8 -16.68 -56.11 17.24
N THR A 9 -17.04 -55.81 15.99
CA THR A 9 -16.57 -56.47 14.74
C THR A 9 -16.86 -55.47 13.61
N GLY A 10 -15.88 -54.90 12.93
CA GLY A 10 -15.25 -55.49 11.74
C GLY A 10 -15.92 -54.98 10.45
N LEU A 11 -15.43 -53.89 9.86
CA LEU A 11 -15.75 -53.53 8.48
C LEU A 11 -14.59 -52.81 7.81
N SER A 12 -14.28 -53.30 6.61
CA SER A 12 -13.18 -52.96 5.72
C SER A 12 -13.16 -51.47 5.33
N ALA A 13 -12.02 -50.82 5.56
CA ALA A 13 -11.73 -49.51 4.98
C ALA A 13 -10.93 -49.69 3.69
N ALA A 14 -11.49 -49.16 2.60
CA ALA A 14 -10.84 -49.06 1.31
C ALA A 14 -9.65 -48.10 1.39
N LEU A 15 -8.52 -48.58 0.89
CA LEU A 15 -7.24 -47.88 0.79
C LEU A 15 -7.33 -46.86 -0.35
N PHE A 16 -7.44 -45.56 -0.05
CA PHE A 16 -7.10 -44.51 -1.02
C PHE A 16 -5.64 -44.09 -0.80
N LEU A 17 -4.80 -44.38 -1.79
CA LEU A 17 -3.43 -43.88 -1.86
C LEU A 17 -3.45 -42.34 -1.96
N VAL A 18 -3.03 -41.67 -0.89
CA VAL A 18 -2.52 -40.30 -0.98
C VAL A 18 -1.01 -40.41 -1.18
N ALA A 19 -0.55 -40.10 -2.39
CA ALA A 19 0.86 -39.90 -2.67
C ALA A 19 1.34 -38.63 -1.95
N GLY A 20 1.81 -38.80 -0.71
CA GLY A 20 2.54 -37.76 -0.01
C GLY A 20 3.91 -37.57 -0.65
N THR A 21 4.08 -36.51 -1.44
CA THR A 21 5.41 -36.01 -1.80
C THR A 21 6.04 -35.43 -0.53
N ARG A 22 6.81 -36.26 0.17
CA ARG A 22 7.76 -35.80 1.19
C ARG A 22 8.70 -34.80 0.53
N ALA A 23 8.77 -33.59 1.08
CA ALA A 23 9.90 -32.70 0.86
C ALA A 23 11.19 -33.46 1.19
N ALA A 24 12.11 -33.51 0.23
CA ALA A 24 13.40 -34.16 0.40
C ALA A 24 14.21 -33.41 1.47
N PRO A 25 14.91 -34.10 2.39
CA PRO A 25 15.87 -33.45 3.26
C PRO A 25 17.01 -32.91 2.38
N LEU A 26 17.35 -31.64 2.59
CA LEU A 26 18.54 -31.02 2.02
C LEU A 26 19.75 -31.91 2.33
N SER A 27 20.47 -32.32 1.28
CA SER A 27 21.48 -33.37 1.35
C SER A 27 22.66 -32.98 2.25
N ASN A 28 22.92 -33.82 3.25
CA ASN A 28 24.20 -33.88 3.94
C ASN A 28 25.28 -34.36 2.95
N GLY A 29 26.18 -33.46 2.56
CA GLY A 29 27.38 -33.81 1.80
C GLY A 29 28.37 -34.56 2.70
N THR A 30 28.59 -35.84 2.40
CA THR A 30 29.64 -36.68 2.97
C THR A 30 31.04 -36.11 2.69
N VAL A 31 31.78 -35.79 3.74
CA VAL A 31 33.23 -35.50 3.68
C VAL A 31 33.98 -36.82 3.66
N GLY A 32 34.74 -37.07 2.58
CA GLY A 32 35.66 -38.19 2.47
C GLY A 32 36.83 -38.05 3.45
N GLY A 33 37.17 -39.15 4.11
CA GLY A 33 38.19 -39.19 5.16
C GLY A 33 39.61 -38.91 4.68
N GLY A 34 40.32 -38.13 5.50
CA GLY A 34 41.75 -37.87 5.39
C GLY A 34 42.30 -37.20 6.65
N THR A 35 42.85 -38.02 7.56
CA THR A 35 43.82 -37.74 8.65
C THR A 35 43.78 -36.42 9.43
N ALA A 36 43.66 -36.60 10.76
CA ALA A 36 43.67 -35.58 11.81
C ALA A 36 44.87 -34.61 11.80
N GLY A 37 44.56 -33.33 12.01
CA GLY A 37 45.49 -32.25 12.35
C GLY A 37 44.76 -31.15 13.15
N ASN A 38 45.31 -30.79 14.29
CA ASN A 38 44.78 -29.94 15.36
C ASN A 38 44.62 -28.45 14.94
N GLY A 39 43.49 -27.79 15.23
CA GLY A 39 43.38 -26.31 15.14
C GLY A 39 41.98 -25.69 15.06
N THR A 40 41.63 -24.89 16.09
CA THR A 40 40.74 -23.70 16.13
C THR A 40 39.26 -23.75 15.70
N LEU A 41 38.40 -23.39 16.67
CA LEU A 41 36.98 -23.02 16.54
C LEU A 41 36.83 -21.74 15.72
N GLY A 42 35.98 -21.77 14.68
CA GLY A 42 35.64 -20.61 13.85
C GLY A 42 34.91 -21.04 12.57
N GLY A 43 33.63 -21.38 12.68
CA GLY A 43 32.78 -21.61 11.51
C GLY A 43 32.02 -20.34 11.18
N SER A 44 32.61 -19.44 10.39
CA SER A 44 31.87 -18.37 9.73
C SER A 44 30.88 -19.00 8.75
N CYS A 45 29.76 -18.30 8.49
CA CYS A 45 28.95 -18.53 7.29
C CYS A 45 29.87 -18.75 6.09
N PRO A 46 29.54 -19.66 5.15
CA PRO A 46 30.30 -19.72 3.91
C PRO A 46 30.19 -18.33 3.29
N ALA A 47 31.34 -17.68 3.16
CA ALA A 47 31.46 -16.50 2.33
C ALA A 47 30.82 -16.87 0.99
N VAL A 48 29.93 -16.02 0.51
CA VAL A 48 29.65 -16.00 -0.93
C VAL A 48 30.96 -15.53 -1.53
N GLU A 49 31.87 -16.48 -1.81
CA GLU A 49 32.96 -16.26 -2.75
C GLU A 49 32.34 -15.64 -4.00
N LYS A 50 33.11 -14.79 -4.69
CA LYS A 50 32.75 -14.32 -6.04
C LYS A 50 32.27 -15.54 -6.82
N THR A 51 30.95 -15.62 -6.96
CA THR A 51 30.27 -16.67 -7.69
C THR A 51 30.88 -16.71 -9.07
N ASP A 52 31.33 -17.89 -9.53
CA ASP A 52 31.60 -18.12 -10.95
C ASP A 52 30.55 -17.37 -11.78
N GLU A 53 30.95 -16.66 -12.84
CA GLU A 53 30.07 -15.76 -13.63
C GLU A 53 28.76 -16.43 -14.11
N ASN A 54 28.66 -17.76 -14.00
CA ASN A 54 27.51 -18.59 -14.33
C ASN A 54 26.58 -18.95 -13.16
N SER A 55 26.73 -18.39 -11.95
CA SER A 55 25.87 -18.76 -10.80
C SER A 55 25.03 -17.62 -10.22
N TYR A 56 23.82 -18.00 -9.80
CA TYR A 56 22.76 -17.10 -9.32
C TYR A 56 22.91 -16.73 -7.84
N PHE A 57 22.45 -15.54 -7.46
CA PHE A 57 22.44 -15.12 -6.07
C PHE A 57 21.31 -15.82 -5.30
N SER A 58 21.69 -16.57 -4.27
CA SER A 58 20.73 -17.31 -3.44
C SER A 58 20.06 -16.38 -2.42
N VAL A 59 18.79 -16.04 -2.67
CA VAL A 59 17.93 -15.29 -1.75
C VAL A 59 17.36 -16.29 -0.75
N VAL A 60 17.99 -16.37 0.42
CA VAL A 60 17.62 -17.33 1.47
C VAL A 60 17.29 -16.65 2.80
N GLY A 61 17.35 -15.32 2.88
CA GLY A 61 17.18 -14.61 4.14
C GLY A 61 18.37 -14.84 5.07
N VAL A 62 18.19 -14.57 6.37
CA VAL A 62 19.26 -14.77 7.35
C VAL A 62 19.25 -16.22 7.83
N GLN A 63 20.33 -16.95 7.55
CA GLN A 63 20.45 -18.37 7.85
C GLN A 63 21.51 -18.61 8.94
N GLY A 64 21.40 -19.76 9.63
CA GLY A 64 22.41 -20.21 10.61
C GLY A 64 22.33 -19.56 11.99
N THR A 65 21.47 -18.56 12.20
CA THR A 65 21.27 -17.88 13.51
C THR A 65 19.96 -18.25 14.20
N GLY A 66 19.11 -19.04 13.54
CA GLY A 66 17.76 -19.36 14.01
C GLY A 66 16.71 -18.36 13.54
N VAL A 67 15.51 -18.44 14.11
CA VAL A 67 14.39 -17.56 13.79
C VAL A 67 14.36 -16.41 14.80
N HIS A 68 14.51 -15.17 14.31
CA HIS A 68 14.47 -13.97 15.14
C HIS A 68 13.30 -13.05 14.78
N VAL A 69 12.89 -12.22 15.73
CA VAL A 69 11.74 -11.33 15.56
C VAL A 69 12.17 -10.10 14.75
N ARG A 70 11.42 -9.77 13.70
CA ARG A 70 11.39 -8.42 13.12
C ARG A 70 10.62 -7.54 14.10
N GLN A 71 11.31 -6.67 14.82
CA GLN A 71 10.69 -5.81 15.83
C GLN A 71 9.99 -4.62 15.17
N GLU A 72 9.03 -4.01 15.88
CA GLU A 72 8.56 -2.67 15.51
C GLU A 72 9.73 -1.69 15.65
N LEU A 73 9.86 -0.75 14.72
CA LEU A 73 11.01 0.16 14.60
C LEU A 73 11.31 0.93 15.91
N ARG A 74 10.29 1.45 16.60
CA ARG A 74 10.45 2.18 17.86
C ARG A 74 10.81 1.24 19.01
N GLU A 75 10.39 -0.02 18.96
CA GLU A 75 10.84 -1.02 19.94
C GLU A 75 12.32 -1.39 19.73
N LEU A 76 12.78 -1.47 18.48
CA LEU A 76 14.20 -1.65 18.17
C LEU A 76 15.04 -0.47 18.66
N GLU A 77 14.56 0.77 18.51
CA GLU A 77 15.23 1.99 18.97
C GLU A 77 15.49 2.03 20.48
N LYS A 78 14.72 1.29 21.29
CA LYS A 78 14.91 1.21 22.74
C LYS A 78 16.10 0.33 23.14
N ASP A 79 16.51 -0.61 22.28
CA ASP A 79 17.70 -1.42 22.47
C ASP A 79 18.90 -0.68 21.87
N ALA A 80 19.59 0.12 22.69
CA ALA A 80 20.66 1.00 22.23
C ALA A 80 21.82 0.25 21.53
N GLU A 81 22.17 -0.96 21.99
CA GLU A 81 23.26 -1.74 21.39
C GLU A 81 22.86 -2.31 20.04
N THR A 82 21.65 -2.90 19.94
CA THR A 82 21.13 -3.43 18.68
C THR A 82 20.85 -2.29 17.68
N TRP A 83 20.28 -1.17 18.13
CA TRP A 83 20.04 0.02 17.32
C TRP A 83 21.34 0.60 16.75
N ASN A 84 22.37 0.72 17.59
CA ASN A 84 23.68 1.23 17.16
C ASN A 84 24.29 0.37 16.05
N LEU A 85 24.22 -0.95 16.17
CA LEU A 85 24.72 -1.86 15.15
C LEU A 85 23.86 -1.83 13.88
N PHE A 86 22.53 -1.78 14.03
CA PHE A 86 21.57 -1.70 12.92
C PHE A 86 21.81 -0.46 12.05
N VAL A 87 21.94 0.72 12.66
CA VAL A 87 22.16 1.97 11.93
C VAL A 87 23.49 1.94 11.19
N GLN A 88 24.56 1.47 11.82
CA GLN A 88 25.87 1.33 11.15
C GLN A 88 25.84 0.32 10.00
N ALA A 89 25.13 -0.80 10.16
CA ALA A 89 24.94 -1.79 9.11
C ALA A 89 24.16 -1.23 7.91
N PHE A 90 23.08 -0.49 8.17
CA PHE A 90 22.27 0.14 7.12
C PHE A 90 23.09 1.21 6.36
N ALA A 91 23.88 2.01 7.08
CA ALA A 91 24.79 2.98 6.46
C ALA A 91 25.82 2.29 5.54
N ARG A 92 26.40 1.17 5.97
CA ARG A 92 27.31 0.38 5.13
C ARG A 92 26.63 -0.26 3.92
N PHE A 93 25.38 -0.69 4.07
CA PHE A 93 24.63 -1.25 2.96
C PHE A 93 24.37 -0.17 1.89
N GLN A 94 23.95 1.02 2.29
CA GLN A 94 23.80 2.15 1.36
C GLN A 94 25.11 2.60 0.72
N ALA A 95 26.25 2.45 1.42
CA ALA A 95 27.57 2.85 0.92
C ALA A 95 28.22 1.83 -0.03
N MET A 96 27.59 0.68 -0.28
CA MET A 96 28.11 -0.32 -1.23
C MET A 96 28.22 0.25 -2.64
N ASP A 97 29.24 -0.13 -3.40
CA ASP A 97 29.37 0.20 -4.82
C ASP A 97 28.06 -0.14 -5.56
N GLN A 98 27.44 0.86 -6.20
CA GLN A 98 26.14 0.70 -6.87
C GLN A 98 26.17 -0.29 -8.05
N THR A 99 27.36 -0.74 -8.48
CA THR A 99 27.53 -1.80 -9.48
C THR A 99 27.54 -3.21 -8.89
N ASP A 100 27.71 -3.35 -7.57
CA ASP A 100 27.57 -4.65 -6.89
C ASP A 100 26.10 -5.10 -6.99
N LYS A 101 25.91 -6.31 -7.52
CA LYS A 101 24.61 -6.98 -7.74
C LYS A 101 23.67 -6.88 -6.53
N VAL A 102 24.22 -6.89 -5.31
CA VAL A 102 23.45 -6.84 -4.07
C VAL A 102 23.65 -5.56 -3.27
N SER A 103 24.15 -4.49 -3.91
CA SER A 103 24.16 -3.14 -3.33
C SER A 103 22.74 -2.63 -3.09
N TYR A 104 22.59 -1.65 -2.19
CA TYR A 104 21.31 -1.02 -1.93
C TYR A 104 20.66 -0.50 -3.22
N PHE A 105 21.46 0.11 -4.11
CA PHE A 105 21.00 0.58 -5.41
C PHE A 105 20.42 -0.55 -6.25
N GLN A 106 21.19 -1.63 -6.51
CA GLN A 106 20.72 -2.74 -7.34
C GLN A 106 19.50 -3.44 -6.74
N VAL A 107 19.46 -3.60 -5.42
CA VAL A 107 18.31 -4.19 -4.73
C VAL A 107 17.08 -3.27 -4.87
N ALA A 108 17.21 -1.95 -4.69
CA ALA A 108 16.11 -1.01 -4.93
C ALA A 108 15.64 -1.01 -6.40
N SER A 109 16.56 -1.13 -7.35
CA SER A 109 16.27 -1.19 -8.79
C SER A 109 15.37 -2.35 -9.20
N ILE A 110 15.34 -3.47 -8.46
CA ILE A 110 14.43 -4.60 -8.74
C ILE A 110 12.96 -4.14 -8.73
N HIS A 111 12.61 -3.19 -7.86
CA HIS A 111 11.23 -2.73 -7.76
C HIS A 111 10.77 -1.94 -9.00
N GLY A 112 11.68 -1.26 -9.70
CA GLY A 112 11.31 -0.23 -10.67
C GLY A 112 12.44 0.20 -11.61
N ALA A 113 12.59 1.50 -11.78
CA ALA A 113 13.65 2.07 -12.62
C ALA A 113 15.03 1.64 -12.09
N PRO A 114 16.00 1.33 -12.98
CA PRO A 114 16.03 1.62 -14.42
C PRO A 114 15.40 0.56 -15.35
N PHE A 115 14.59 -0.39 -14.83
CA PHE A 115 13.99 -1.47 -15.62
C PHE A 115 15.04 -2.39 -16.27
N GLY A 116 16.03 -2.79 -15.47
CA GLY A 116 17.14 -3.63 -15.90
C GLY A 116 16.99 -5.11 -15.54
N GLU A 117 17.81 -5.94 -16.20
CA GLU A 117 18.04 -7.32 -15.80
C GLU A 117 18.66 -7.37 -14.40
N TRP A 118 18.17 -8.26 -13.54
CA TRP A 118 18.80 -8.57 -12.26
C TRP A 118 19.04 -10.08 -12.17
N ASP A 119 20.27 -10.44 -11.81
CA ASP A 119 20.71 -11.84 -11.59
C ASP A 119 20.32 -12.80 -12.73
N GLY A 120 20.49 -12.40 -14.00
CA GLY A 120 20.24 -13.28 -15.15
C GLY A 120 18.79 -13.33 -15.63
N VAL A 121 17.85 -12.66 -14.94
CA VAL A 121 16.43 -12.71 -15.29
C VAL A 121 16.10 -11.59 -16.29
N LYS A 122 15.82 -11.99 -17.52
CA LYS A 122 15.50 -11.07 -18.62
C LYS A 122 14.02 -10.75 -18.68
N GLY A 123 13.74 -9.55 -19.15
CA GLY A 123 12.41 -9.02 -19.38
C GLY A 123 12.46 -7.90 -20.41
N ASP A 124 11.29 -7.53 -20.93
CA ASP A 124 11.12 -6.50 -21.95
C ASP A 124 10.17 -5.39 -21.51
N GLY A 125 9.59 -5.49 -20.31
CA GLY A 125 8.70 -4.48 -19.76
C GLY A 125 9.45 -3.18 -19.41
N MET A 126 8.89 -2.05 -19.82
CA MET A 126 9.33 -0.71 -19.37
C MET A 126 8.78 -0.37 -17.97
N MET A 127 8.76 -1.36 -17.09
CA MET A 127 8.23 -1.36 -15.73
C MET A 127 9.14 -2.23 -14.85
N GLY A 128 9.05 -2.07 -13.52
CA GLY A 128 9.81 -2.92 -12.59
C GLY A 128 9.26 -4.34 -12.45
N TYR A 129 9.96 -5.18 -11.69
CA TYR A 129 9.52 -6.56 -11.42
C TYR A 129 8.30 -6.64 -10.49
N CYS A 130 8.06 -5.59 -9.71
CA CYS A 130 7.06 -5.61 -8.64
C CYS A 130 5.62 -5.78 -9.19
N PRO A 131 4.87 -6.80 -8.74
CA PRO A 131 3.52 -7.04 -9.24
C PRO A 131 2.48 -6.31 -8.38
N HIS A 132 2.06 -5.14 -8.85
CA HIS A 132 0.95 -4.37 -8.27
C HIS A 132 -0.38 -4.67 -8.99
N GLY A 133 -1.50 -4.57 -8.30
CA GLY A 133 -2.82 -5.01 -8.75
C GLY A 133 -2.82 -6.50 -9.07
N SER A 134 -2.07 -7.30 -8.29
CA SER A 134 -1.82 -8.71 -8.54
C SER A 134 -2.04 -9.56 -7.29
N ASN A 135 -2.61 -10.76 -7.48
CA ASN A 135 -2.81 -11.76 -6.42
C ASN A 135 -1.50 -12.22 -5.75
N VAL A 136 -0.36 -12.06 -6.43
CA VAL A 136 0.96 -12.41 -5.88
C VAL A 136 1.69 -11.22 -5.23
N PHE A 137 1.08 -10.03 -5.19
CA PHE A 137 1.65 -8.78 -4.62
C PHE A 137 2.43 -9.00 -3.32
N LEU A 138 1.77 -9.49 -2.26
CA LEU A 138 2.43 -9.68 -0.96
C LEU A 138 3.48 -10.80 -1.00
N SER A 139 3.16 -11.91 -1.68
CA SER A 139 4.09 -13.05 -1.76
C SER A 139 5.37 -12.73 -2.51
N TRP A 140 5.33 -11.84 -3.51
CA TRP A 140 6.50 -11.38 -4.25
C TRP A 140 7.41 -10.48 -3.39
N HIS A 141 6.83 -9.60 -2.59
CA HIS A 141 7.60 -8.70 -1.72
C HIS A 141 8.30 -9.44 -0.56
N ARG A 142 7.84 -10.64 -0.18
CA ARG A 142 8.47 -11.42 0.90
C ARG A 142 9.93 -11.83 0.61
N PRO A 143 10.28 -12.54 -0.47
CA PRO A 143 11.68 -12.82 -0.82
C PRO A 143 12.46 -11.54 -1.14
N TYR A 144 11.79 -10.48 -1.60
CA TYR A 144 12.43 -9.17 -1.80
C TYR A 144 12.96 -8.58 -0.47
N LEU A 145 12.15 -8.62 0.58
CA LEU A 145 12.56 -8.22 1.93
C LEU A 145 13.60 -9.17 2.51
N ALA A 146 13.52 -10.47 2.22
CA ALA A 146 14.52 -11.46 2.65
C ALA A 146 15.89 -11.18 2.01
N LEU A 147 15.95 -10.80 0.72
CA LEU A 147 17.18 -10.35 0.06
C LEU A 147 17.77 -9.13 0.76
N PHE A 148 16.96 -8.10 1.01
CA PHE A 148 17.40 -6.89 1.70
C PHE A 148 17.97 -7.21 3.09
N GLU A 149 17.22 -7.98 3.89
CA GLU A 149 17.58 -8.35 5.25
C GLU A 149 18.85 -9.23 5.30
N GLN A 150 19.02 -10.14 4.34
CA GLN A 150 20.20 -10.99 4.21
C GLN A 150 21.48 -10.16 4.00
N VAL A 151 21.42 -9.09 3.20
CA VAL A 151 22.57 -8.21 2.98
C VAL A 151 22.79 -7.28 4.18
N LEU A 152 21.72 -6.72 4.75
CA LEU A 152 21.78 -5.88 5.94
C LEU A 152 22.45 -6.61 7.11
N GLN A 153 22.04 -7.85 7.39
CA GLN A 153 22.61 -8.64 8.47
C GLN A 153 24.09 -8.96 8.23
N ARG A 154 24.48 -9.23 6.98
CA ARG A 154 25.90 -9.38 6.62
C ARG A 154 26.69 -8.12 6.96
N LYS A 155 26.15 -6.93 6.67
CA LYS A 155 26.78 -5.66 7.06
C LYS A 155 26.86 -5.48 8.57
N ALA A 156 25.88 -5.95 9.32
CA ALA A 156 25.96 -5.97 10.78
C ALA A 156 27.09 -6.87 11.29
N VAL A 157 27.27 -8.06 10.70
CA VAL A 157 28.38 -8.98 11.05
C VAL A 157 29.74 -8.36 10.70
N GLU A 158 29.86 -7.67 9.56
CA GLU A 158 31.07 -6.93 9.18
C GLU A 158 31.42 -5.86 10.23
N VAL A 159 30.46 -5.02 10.63
CA VAL A 159 30.66 -4.01 11.70
C VAL A 159 31.03 -4.68 13.02
N ALA A 160 30.31 -5.72 13.42
CA ALA A 160 30.55 -6.44 14.67
C ALA A 160 31.95 -7.08 14.72
N SER A 161 32.46 -7.54 13.58
CA SER A 161 33.79 -8.15 13.48
C SER A 161 34.93 -7.15 13.71
N GLU A 162 34.68 -5.85 13.59
CA GLU A 162 35.69 -4.80 13.82
C GLU A 162 35.84 -4.41 15.29
N TYR A 163 34.97 -4.89 16.18
CA TYR A 163 35.09 -4.65 17.61
C TYR A 163 36.36 -5.34 18.16
N PRO A 164 36.98 -4.81 19.23
CA PRO A 164 38.15 -5.40 19.86
C PRO A 164 37.96 -6.88 20.17
N VAL A 165 38.92 -7.69 19.73
CA VAL A 165 38.92 -9.15 19.93
C VAL A 165 38.78 -9.46 21.43
N GLY A 166 37.80 -10.30 21.76
CA GLY A 166 37.44 -10.61 23.14
C GLY A 166 35.93 -10.51 23.33
N ASP A 167 35.51 -10.09 24.52
CA ASP A 167 34.08 -10.07 24.88
C ASP A 167 33.29 -9.00 24.11
N ALA A 168 33.91 -7.86 23.77
CA ALA A 168 33.28 -6.82 22.97
C ALA A 168 32.87 -7.35 21.58
N GLN A 169 33.80 -8.01 20.86
CA GLN A 169 33.51 -8.62 19.57
C GLN A 169 32.48 -9.74 19.66
N LYS A 170 32.58 -10.62 20.68
CA LYS A 170 31.59 -11.70 20.88
C LYS A 170 30.19 -11.15 21.13
N ASN A 171 30.07 -10.11 21.95
CA ASN A 171 28.78 -9.47 22.23
C ASN A 171 28.22 -8.81 20.96
N ALA A 172 29.04 -8.05 20.23
CA ALA A 172 28.64 -7.43 18.97
C ALA A 172 28.19 -8.47 17.93
N LEU A 173 28.90 -9.60 17.81
CA LEU A 173 28.51 -10.70 16.91
C LEU A 173 27.19 -11.34 17.34
N SER A 174 26.97 -11.56 18.64
CA SER A 174 25.69 -12.07 19.16
C SER A 174 24.52 -11.10 18.92
N ILE A 175 24.77 -9.79 18.91
CA ILE A 175 23.78 -8.79 18.49
C ILE A 175 23.54 -8.91 16.96
N ALA A 176 24.61 -9.00 16.16
CA ALA A 176 24.53 -9.12 14.71
C ALA A 176 23.72 -10.33 14.23
N GLU A 177 23.79 -11.45 14.95
CA GLU A 177 22.99 -12.66 14.67
C GLU A 177 21.48 -12.40 14.70
N ARG A 178 21.05 -11.47 15.58
CA ARG A 178 19.64 -11.10 15.83
C ARG A 178 19.14 -9.96 14.96
N ILE A 179 20.00 -9.31 14.19
CA ILE A 179 19.58 -8.19 13.32
C ILE A 179 18.59 -8.72 12.29
N ARG A 180 17.42 -8.08 12.26
CA ARG A 180 16.32 -8.28 11.32
C ARG A 180 15.79 -6.92 10.89
N LEU A 181 15.17 -6.83 9.72
CA LEU A 181 14.57 -5.60 9.21
C LEU A 181 13.34 -5.26 10.06
N PRO A 182 13.33 -4.15 10.82
CA PRO A 182 12.15 -3.78 11.60
C PRO A 182 10.97 -3.43 10.70
N TYR A 183 9.75 -3.56 11.21
CA TYR A 183 8.55 -3.03 10.55
C TYR A 183 8.19 -1.67 11.13
N TRP A 184 7.65 -0.78 10.31
CA TRP A 184 7.05 0.46 10.80
C TRP A 184 5.53 0.31 10.87
N ASP A 185 5.01 0.22 12.08
CA ASP A 185 3.57 0.20 12.31
C ASP A 185 3.00 1.62 12.33
N TRP A 186 2.59 2.06 11.15
CA TRP A 186 1.94 3.37 10.94
C TRP A 186 0.47 3.39 11.39
N ALA A 187 -0.10 2.25 11.78
CA ALA A 187 -1.48 2.17 12.29
C ALA A 187 -1.54 2.30 13.82
N LEU A 188 -0.42 2.24 14.53
CA LEU A 188 -0.39 2.45 15.97
C LEU A 188 -0.64 3.91 16.34
N ASN A 189 -1.37 4.11 17.44
CA ASN A 189 -1.41 5.39 18.11
C ASN A 189 0.00 5.69 18.64
N PRO A 190 0.61 6.84 18.30
CA PRO A 190 1.94 7.16 18.77
C PRO A 190 1.93 7.31 20.30
N SER A 191 2.94 6.74 20.97
CA SER A 191 3.07 6.82 22.44
C SER A 191 3.21 8.25 22.94
N ASN A 192 3.68 9.16 22.09
CA ASN A 192 3.72 10.59 22.30
C ASN A 192 2.96 11.29 21.17
N GLY A 193 1.86 11.97 21.52
CA GLY A 193 1.01 12.66 20.54
C GLY A 193 1.70 13.79 19.77
N THR A 194 2.82 14.34 20.28
CA THR A 194 3.56 15.41 19.59
C THR A 194 4.55 14.92 18.55
N ASP A 195 4.99 13.66 18.62
CA ASP A 195 6.00 13.11 17.70
C ASP A 195 5.39 12.65 16.37
N GLY A 196 4.07 12.42 16.35
CA GLY A 196 3.35 11.90 15.21
C GLY A 196 3.67 10.43 14.90
N VAL A 197 3.18 9.98 13.75
CA VAL A 197 3.19 8.56 13.35
C VAL A 197 4.49 8.14 12.66
N MET A 198 5.27 9.08 12.14
CA MET A 198 6.60 8.84 11.57
C MET A 198 7.69 9.09 12.63
N PRO A 199 8.38 8.04 13.11
CA PRO A 199 9.42 8.17 14.13
C PRO A 199 10.48 9.22 13.77
N THR A 200 11.00 9.92 14.77
CA THR A 200 12.08 10.91 14.61
C THR A 200 13.32 10.29 13.96
N SER A 201 13.59 9.00 14.19
CA SER A 201 14.66 8.25 13.53
C SER A 201 14.53 8.19 12.01
N LEU A 202 13.33 8.35 11.46
CA LEU A 202 13.12 8.44 10.01
C LEU A 202 13.21 9.88 9.50
N ARG A 203 13.23 10.90 10.36
CA ARG A 203 13.13 12.32 9.98
C ARG A 203 14.36 13.16 10.28
N ARG A 204 15.20 12.75 11.24
CA ARG A 204 16.45 13.45 11.57
C ARG A 204 17.53 13.20 10.53
N GLU A 205 18.34 14.21 10.20
CA GLU A 205 19.39 14.12 9.18
C GLU A 205 20.64 13.35 9.64
N SER A 206 20.94 13.37 10.93
CA SER A 206 22.11 12.72 11.53
C SER A 206 21.74 11.87 12.73
N VAL A 207 22.66 10.97 13.10
CA VAL A 207 22.50 10.06 14.24
C VAL A 207 23.86 9.82 14.89
N THR A 208 23.88 9.88 16.22
CA THR A 208 25.03 9.49 17.02
C THR A 208 25.17 7.98 17.06
N VAL A 209 26.38 7.48 16.81
CA VAL A 209 26.74 6.07 16.92
C VAL A 209 28.01 5.89 17.75
N THR A 210 28.12 4.75 18.42
CA THR A 210 29.36 4.26 19.02
C THR A 210 30.05 3.32 18.04
N PHE A 211 31.21 3.72 17.54
CA PHE A 211 32.02 2.94 16.60
C PHE A 211 32.65 1.71 17.29
N PRO A 212 33.09 0.70 16.52
CA PRO A 212 33.74 -0.50 17.07
C PRO A 212 34.93 -0.22 17.98
N ASN A 213 35.66 0.88 17.76
CA ASN A 213 36.79 1.31 18.61
C ASN A 213 36.37 1.96 19.95
N GLY A 214 35.07 2.04 20.24
CA GLY A 214 34.50 2.64 21.46
C GLY A 214 34.34 4.16 21.41
N THR A 215 34.72 4.83 20.32
CA THR A 215 34.50 6.28 20.15
C THR A 215 33.07 6.56 19.70
N GLU A 216 32.50 7.68 20.15
CA GLU A 216 31.22 8.17 19.66
C GLU A 216 31.42 9.20 18.55
N GLY A 217 30.51 9.23 17.58
CA GLY A 217 30.47 10.27 16.56
C GLY A 217 29.13 10.34 15.84
N GLU A 218 28.94 11.45 15.14
CA GLU A 218 27.77 11.67 14.28
C GLU A 218 28.03 11.10 12.88
N ILE A 219 27.08 10.33 12.38
CA ILE A 219 27.00 9.95 10.97
C ILE A 219 25.73 10.51 10.34
N ARG A 220 25.71 10.63 9.00
CA ARG A 220 24.45 10.85 8.29
C ARG A 220 23.51 9.71 8.62
N ASN A 221 22.27 10.04 8.96
CA ASN A 221 21.26 9.04 9.23
C ASN A 221 20.88 8.31 7.93
N PRO A 222 21.19 7.01 7.80
CA PRO A 222 20.90 6.27 6.58
C PRO A 222 19.39 6.04 6.37
N LEU A 223 18.57 6.29 7.39
CA LEU A 223 17.11 6.18 7.31
C LEU A 223 16.43 7.47 6.82
N PHE A 224 17.17 8.58 6.76
CA PHE A 224 16.64 9.88 6.32
C PHE A 224 16.41 9.93 4.81
N ALA A 225 17.40 9.50 4.04
CA ALA A 225 17.38 9.45 2.58
C ALA A 225 18.53 8.57 2.08
N TYR A 226 18.35 7.95 0.91
CA TYR A 226 19.45 7.34 0.16
C TYR A 226 20.21 8.41 -0.62
N ASN A 227 21.54 8.33 -0.66
CA ASN A 227 22.39 9.19 -1.46
C ASN A 227 22.92 8.39 -2.65
N PHE A 228 22.72 8.87 -3.86
CA PHE A 228 23.28 8.24 -5.05
C PHE A 228 24.77 8.57 -5.18
N HIS A 229 25.61 7.57 -5.44
CA HIS A 229 27.07 7.72 -5.53
C HIS A 229 27.68 6.84 -6.64
N PRO A 230 27.57 7.24 -7.92
CA PRO A 230 27.00 8.49 -8.43
C PRO A 230 25.50 8.39 -8.74
N LEU A 231 24.84 9.54 -8.82
CA LEU A 231 23.60 9.66 -9.59
C LEU A 231 23.95 9.59 -11.07
N LYS A 232 23.36 8.64 -11.81
CA LYS A 232 23.46 8.59 -13.27
C LYS A 232 22.14 9.06 -13.86
N TYR A 233 22.25 9.95 -14.85
CA TYR A 233 21.09 10.49 -15.56
C TYR A 233 20.25 9.40 -16.22
N ASP A 234 20.93 8.46 -16.90
CA ASP A 234 20.28 7.44 -17.71
C ASP A 234 19.43 6.47 -16.89
N ASP A 235 19.80 6.22 -15.62
CA ASP A 235 19.08 5.32 -14.72
C ASP A 235 17.62 5.78 -14.48
N PHE A 236 17.34 7.08 -14.64
CA PHE A 236 16.02 7.66 -14.42
C PHE A 236 15.46 8.36 -15.67
N SER A 237 16.13 8.23 -16.82
CA SER A 237 15.73 8.89 -18.07
C SER A 237 14.37 8.42 -18.61
N ALA A 238 14.00 7.17 -18.32
CA ALA A 238 12.68 6.60 -18.65
C ALA A 238 11.52 7.24 -17.86
N LEU A 239 11.85 8.01 -16.82
CA LEU A 239 10.93 8.76 -15.96
C LEU A 239 11.06 10.27 -16.24
N ALA A 240 11.14 10.65 -17.51
CA ALA A 240 11.44 12.02 -17.95
C ALA A 240 10.43 13.07 -17.46
N GLU A 241 9.22 12.66 -17.12
CA GLU A 241 8.16 13.48 -16.51
C GLU A 241 8.43 13.88 -15.06
N PHE A 242 9.45 13.28 -14.42
CA PHE A 242 9.89 13.59 -13.06
C PHE A 242 11.36 14.06 -13.04
N GLU A 243 11.78 14.62 -11.90
CA GLU A 243 13.14 15.19 -11.74
C GLU A 243 14.13 14.29 -11.00
N PHE A 244 13.81 13.01 -10.80
CA PHE A 244 14.69 12.04 -10.11
C PHE A 244 16.12 11.97 -10.69
N LYS A 245 16.25 12.16 -12.02
CA LYS A 245 17.54 12.23 -12.74
C LYS A 245 18.46 13.38 -12.33
N TYR A 246 17.97 14.33 -11.52
CA TYR A 246 18.74 15.47 -11.00
C TYR A 246 18.86 15.49 -9.48
N TRP A 247 18.18 14.59 -8.76
CA TRP A 247 18.20 14.55 -7.30
C TRP A 247 19.23 13.55 -6.80
N ASN A 248 20.34 14.07 -6.25
CA ASN A 248 21.41 13.22 -5.69
C ASN A 248 20.98 12.44 -4.44
N THR A 249 19.80 12.73 -3.89
CA THR A 249 19.23 12.01 -2.75
C THR A 249 17.76 11.78 -2.95
N THR A 250 17.22 10.72 -2.36
CA THR A 250 15.76 10.51 -2.33
C THR A 250 15.06 11.65 -1.58
N MET A 251 13.89 12.05 -2.07
CA MET A 251 13.06 13.11 -1.48
C MET A 251 11.71 12.56 -1.03
N ARG A 252 11.25 13.05 0.13
CA ARG A 252 9.92 12.79 0.68
C ARG A 252 9.12 14.07 0.62
N LEU A 253 7.96 14.01 -0.03
CA LEU A 253 7.05 15.14 -0.13
C LEU A 253 7.76 16.43 -0.60
N PRO A 254 8.40 16.43 -1.79
CA PRO A 254 9.11 17.60 -2.29
C PRO A 254 8.20 18.83 -2.27
N ASP A 255 8.76 19.99 -1.92
CA ASP A 255 8.08 21.28 -1.99
C ASP A 255 7.57 21.60 -3.41
N ASN A 256 8.34 21.20 -4.42
CA ASN A 256 7.94 21.23 -5.83
C ASN A 256 8.48 19.99 -6.57
N GLY A 257 7.59 19.03 -6.86
CA GLY A 257 7.95 17.77 -7.54
C GLY A 257 8.43 17.91 -8.99
N THR A 258 8.29 19.09 -9.60
CA THR A 258 8.77 19.39 -10.97
C THR A 258 9.97 20.33 -10.98
N SER A 259 10.66 20.50 -9.84
CA SER A 259 11.85 21.35 -9.72
C SER A 259 13.10 20.52 -9.45
N ILE A 260 14.17 20.82 -10.18
CA ILE A 260 15.49 20.22 -9.94
C ILE A 260 16.11 20.66 -8.61
N THR A 261 15.65 21.79 -8.03
CA THR A 261 16.14 22.32 -6.75
C THR A 261 15.16 22.06 -5.60
N ALA A 262 14.29 21.06 -5.74
CA ALA A 262 13.32 20.70 -4.72
C ALA A 262 13.99 20.34 -3.38
N SER A 263 13.24 20.51 -2.29
CA SER A 263 13.65 20.14 -0.95
C SER A 263 12.65 19.18 -0.32
N SER A 264 13.16 18.19 0.41
CA SER A 264 12.35 17.21 1.14
C SER A 264 11.61 17.87 2.31
N ARG A 265 10.36 17.47 2.58
CA ARG A 265 9.54 18.00 3.69
C ARG A 265 9.13 16.89 4.64
N ASN A 266 10.11 16.28 5.31
CA ASN A 266 9.91 15.10 6.16
C ASN A 266 8.94 15.34 7.33
N ASP A 267 8.93 16.54 7.92
CA ASP A 267 8.01 16.88 9.01
C ASP A 267 6.57 17.02 8.51
N LEU A 268 6.36 17.63 7.34
CA LEU A 268 5.03 17.67 6.73
C LEU A 268 4.55 16.27 6.30
N ALA A 269 5.46 15.39 5.87
CA ALA A 269 5.12 13.99 5.62
C ALA A 269 4.63 13.29 6.91
N ASN A 270 5.24 13.59 8.07
CA ASN A 270 4.76 13.11 9.37
C ASN A 270 3.39 13.68 9.74
N GLU A 271 3.17 14.97 9.54
CA GLU A 271 1.86 15.61 9.80
C GLU A 271 0.75 14.93 8.99
N ARG A 272 1.00 14.68 7.70
CA ARG A 272 0.07 13.94 6.82
C ARG A 272 -0.15 12.50 7.26
N ALA A 273 0.92 11.79 7.61
CA ALA A 273 0.83 10.41 8.14
C ALA A 273 -0.01 10.37 9.43
N THR A 274 0.18 11.36 10.30
CA THR A 274 -0.51 11.49 11.58
C THR A 274 -1.99 11.81 11.38
N ALA A 275 -2.32 12.72 10.46
CA ALA A 275 -3.71 13.03 10.12
C ALA A 275 -4.46 11.83 9.51
N ALA A 276 -3.77 10.99 8.72
CA ALA A 276 -4.35 9.80 8.10
C ALA A 276 -4.44 8.58 9.03
N GLN A 277 -3.69 8.55 10.14
CA GLN A 277 -3.56 7.36 10.96
C GLN A 277 -4.88 6.81 11.54
N PRO A 278 -5.85 7.62 12.01
CA PRO A 278 -7.09 7.07 12.53
C PRO A 278 -7.88 6.23 11.51
N ASP A 279 -8.01 6.72 10.27
CA ASP A 279 -8.69 6.00 9.17
C ASP A 279 -7.90 4.76 8.75
N ASN A 280 -6.57 4.89 8.67
CA ASN A 280 -5.64 3.81 8.39
C ASN A 280 -5.73 2.68 9.44
N ARG A 281 -5.79 3.02 10.73
CA ARG A 281 -5.96 2.08 11.84
C ARG A 281 -7.30 1.37 11.78
N ASP A 282 -8.38 2.12 11.63
CA ASP A 282 -9.74 1.58 11.64
C ASP A 282 -9.99 0.68 10.41
N SER A 283 -9.48 1.09 9.24
CA SER A 283 -9.49 0.28 8.02
C SER A 283 -8.65 -0.99 8.15
N LEU A 284 -7.43 -0.89 8.72
CA LEU A 284 -6.60 -2.08 8.98
C LEU A 284 -7.31 -3.05 9.94
N TYR A 285 -7.90 -2.53 11.02
CA TYR A 285 -8.64 -3.34 11.97
C TYR A 285 -9.78 -4.09 11.28
N GLN A 286 -10.55 -3.42 10.41
CA GLN A 286 -11.60 -4.06 9.62
C GLN A 286 -11.05 -5.19 8.72
N LEU A 287 -9.94 -4.96 8.02
CA LEU A 287 -9.30 -5.96 7.15
C LEU A 287 -8.74 -7.17 7.91
N MET A 288 -8.29 -6.98 9.16
CA MET A 288 -7.74 -8.08 9.97
C MET A 288 -8.84 -8.90 10.67
N THR A 289 -10.02 -8.30 10.88
CA THR A 289 -11.10 -8.91 11.67
C THR A 289 -12.26 -9.44 10.83
N THR A 290 -12.41 -8.95 9.60
CA THR A 290 -13.41 -9.45 8.63
C THR A 290 -12.78 -10.48 7.70
N TYR A 291 -13.38 -11.67 7.62
CA TYR A 291 -12.92 -12.69 6.68
C TYR A 291 -13.10 -12.25 5.23
N GLN A 292 -12.07 -12.49 4.43
CA GLN A 292 -12.02 -12.39 2.98
C GLN A 292 -11.15 -13.54 2.48
N SER A 293 -11.22 -13.94 1.21
CA SER A 293 -10.19 -14.81 0.62
C SER A 293 -8.84 -14.07 0.55
N PHE A 294 -7.73 -14.81 0.41
CA PHE A 294 -6.40 -14.18 0.33
C PHE A 294 -6.30 -13.21 -0.85
N ASN A 295 -6.87 -13.54 -2.01
CA ASN A 295 -6.82 -12.67 -3.19
C ASN A 295 -7.57 -11.36 -2.96
N GLU A 296 -8.80 -11.42 -2.40
CA GLU A 296 -9.60 -10.23 -2.04
C GLU A 296 -8.88 -9.37 -1.01
N TRP A 297 -8.30 -9.99 0.02
CA TRP A 297 -7.63 -9.30 1.11
C TRP A 297 -6.29 -8.69 0.68
N ALA A 298 -5.51 -9.39 -0.15
CA ALA A 298 -4.14 -9.00 -0.49
C ALA A 298 -4.07 -7.91 -1.56
N SER A 299 -4.94 -7.95 -2.58
CA SER A 299 -4.76 -7.15 -3.80
C SER A 299 -5.93 -6.22 -4.11
N SER A 300 -5.63 -5.04 -4.65
CA SER A 300 -6.63 -4.08 -5.17
C SER A 300 -7.40 -4.63 -6.38
N ALA A 301 -6.87 -5.67 -7.04
CA ALA A 301 -7.54 -6.39 -8.13
C ALA A 301 -8.34 -7.61 -7.65
N GLY A 302 -8.31 -7.90 -6.34
CA GLY A 302 -8.92 -9.09 -5.75
C GLY A 302 -10.45 -9.07 -5.69
N GLY A 303 -11.08 -7.93 -5.96
CA GLY A 303 -12.54 -7.81 -5.97
C GLY A 303 -13.19 -7.57 -4.60
N SER A 304 -12.41 -7.19 -3.59
CA SER A 304 -12.96 -6.86 -2.26
C SER A 304 -13.99 -5.72 -2.31
N GLU A 305 -15.04 -5.83 -1.51
CA GLU A 305 -16.03 -4.76 -1.30
C GLU A 305 -15.74 -3.85 -0.09
N ILE A 306 -14.78 -4.22 0.76
CA ILE A 306 -14.41 -3.47 1.98
C ILE A 306 -13.00 -2.89 1.92
N GLY A 307 -12.19 -3.32 0.94
CA GLY A 307 -10.81 -2.89 0.77
C GLY A 307 -9.83 -4.06 0.83
N SER A 308 -8.59 -3.78 0.45
CA SER A 308 -7.47 -4.72 0.53
C SER A 308 -6.27 -4.06 1.16
N VAL A 309 -5.31 -4.86 1.62
CA VAL A 309 -4.05 -4.36 2.18
C VAL A 309 -3.26 -3.59 1.13
N GLU A 310 -3.34 -3.96 -0.15
CA GLU A 310 -2.73 -3.18 -1.23
C GLU A 310 -3.33 -1.77 -1.36
N VAL A 311 -4.64 -1.57 -1.10
CA VAL A 311 -5.22 -0.22 -1.09
C VAL A 311 -4.72 0.61 0.10
N LEU A 312 -4.58 0.01 1.28
CA LEU A 312 -3.96 0.69 2.43
C LEU A 312 -2.49 1.03 2.19
N HIS A 313 -1.75 0.13 1.56
CA HIS A 313 -0.40 0.38 1.05
C HIS A 313 -0.38 1.57 0.09
N ASN A 314 -1.31 1.65 -0.86
CA ASN A 314 -1.39 2.75 -1.81
C ASN A 314 -1.71 4.09 -1.14
N ASN A 315 -2.59 4.10 -0.12
CA ASN A 315 -2.83 5.27 0.73
C ASN A 315 -1.52 5.77 1.35
N PHE A 316 -0.68 4.84 1.80
CA PHE A 316 0.58 5.13 2.41
C PHE A 316 1.58 5.75 1.41
N HIS A 317 1.76 5.16 0.23
CA HIS A 317 2.59 5.75 -0.83
C HIS A 317 2.13 7.18 -1.21
N ASN A 318 0.81 7.39 -1.32
CA ASN A 318 0.25 8.69 -1.72
C ASN A 318 0.61 9.84 -0.75
N MET A 319 0.87 9.56 0.54
CA MET A 319 1.20 10.61 1.51
C MET A 319 2.52 11.33 1.20
N PHE A 320 3.41 10.71 0.41
CA PHE A 320 4.72 11.25 0.04
C PHE A 320 4.71 12.11 -1.23
N GLY A 321 3.54 12.27 -1.88
CA GLY A 321 3.39 13.10 -3.07
C GLY A 321 4.33 12.68 -4.20
N MET A 322 4.82 13.62 -5.00
CA MET A 322 5.78 13.34 -6.09
C MET A 322 7.21 13.03 -5.61
N GLY A 323 7.40 12.69 -4.33
CA GLY A 323 8.67 12.19 -3.82
C GLY A 323 8.93 10.74 -4.25
N ASN A 324 10.11 10.22 -3.95
CA ASN A 324 10.48 8.84 -4.30
C ASN A 324 9.45 7.84 -3.78
N MET A 325 9.08 7.92 -2.50
CA MET A 325 8.05 7.04 -1.92
C MET A 325 6.68 7.14 -2.58
N GLY A 326 6.30 8.23 -3.24
CA GLY A 326 4.99 8.31 -3.90
C GLY A 326 4.97 7.85 -5.35
N ILE A 327 6.14 7.69 -5.98
CA ILE A 327 6.28 7.18 -7.34
C ILE A 327 6.76 5.73 -7.30
N LEU A 328 5.89 4.84 -7.77
CA LEU A 328 6.03 3.40 -7.63
C LEU A 328 7.41 2.92 -8.17
N GLU A 329 7.82 3.41 -9.34
CA GLU A 329 9.06 3.02 -10.01
C GLU A 329 10.35 3.44 -9.31
N VAL A 330 10.31 4.34 -8.32
CA VAL A 330 11.50 4.79 -7.57
C VAL A 330 11.33 4.73 -6.05
N SER A 331 10.22 4.18 -5.58
CA SER A 331 9.88 4.11 -4.15
C SER A 331 10.90 3.33 -3.32
N ALA A 332 11.40 2.20 -3.85
CA ALA A 332 12.36 1.34 -3.14
C ALA A 332 13.74 1.98 -2.88
N TYR A 333 14.06 3.09 -3.54
CA TYR A 333 15.28 3.85 -3.21
C TYR A 333 15.15 4.56 -1.86
N ASP A 334 13.95 4.97 -1.45
CA ASP A 334 13.75 5.62 -0.15
C ASP A 334 13.82 4.60 0.99
N PRO A 335 14.63 4.82 2.05
CA PRO A 335 14.74 3.90 3.17
C PRO A 335 13.40 3.54 3.85
N VAL A 336 12.42 4.43 3.83
CA VAL A 336 11.08 4.20 4.41
C VAL A 336 10.34 3.05 3.74
N PHE A 337 10.61 2.78 2.46
CA PHE A 337 10.03 1.68 1.70
C PHE A 337 10.18 0.35 2.45
N TRP A 338 11.39 0.06 2.93
CA TRP A 338 11.72 -1.23 3.54
C TRP A 338 10.94 -1.46 4.84
N PHE A 339 10.75 -0.42 5.64
CA PHE A 339 9.97 -0.50 6.88
C PHE A 339 8.47 -0.62 6.62
N HIS A 340 7.98 0.08 5.58
CA HIS A 340 6.59 0.00 5.14
C HIS A 340 6.25 -1.40 4.59
N HIS A 341 7.08 -1.95 3.69
CA HIS A 341 6.87 -3.29 3.15
C HIS A 341 7.10 -4.39 4.18
N CYS A 342 7.99 -4.17 5.17
CA CYS A 342 8.12 -5.09 6.30
C CYS A 342 6.84 -5.14 7.15
N GLN A 343 6.12 -4.02 7.30
CA GLN A 343 4.77 -4.02 7.88
C GLN A 343 3.77 -4.78 7.00
N MET A 344 3.82 -4.65 5.67
CA MET A 344 2.94 -5.42 4.78
C MET A 344 3.17 -6.93 4.92
N ASP A 345 4.43 -7.35 5.03
CA ASP A 345 4.78 -8.76 5.26
C ASP A 345 4.35 -9.26 6.65
N ARG A 346 4.42 -8.40 7.68
CA ARG A 346 3.86 -8.69 9.01
C ARG A 346 2.37 -8.95 8.95
N LEU A 347 1.63 -8.08 8.27
CA LEU A 347 0.18 -8.23 8.09
C LEU A 347 -0.13 -9.53 7.33
N MET A 348 0.64 -9.86 6.29
CA MET A 348 0.49 -11.12 5.55
C MET A 348 0.69 -12.33 6.47
N ALA A 349 1.74 -12.34 7.30
CA ALA A 349 2.00 -13.44 8.23
C ALA A 349 0.86 -13.60 9.26
N ILE A 350 0.37 -12.50 9.83
CA ILE A 350 -0.76 -12.53 10.78
C ILE A 350 -2.03 -13.04 10.10
N TYR A 351 -2.33 -12.58 8.88
CA TYR A 351 -3.49 -13.04 8.12
C TYR A 351 -3.38 -14.54 7.77
N GLN A 352 -2.24 -14.99 7.27
CA GLN A 352 -1.98 -16.40 6.96
C GLN A 352 -2.14 -17.30 8.20
N TYR A 353 -1.71 -16.81 9.37
CA TYR A 353 -1.86 -17.52 10.63
C TYR A 353 -3.33 -17.63 11.05
N ARG A 354 -4.07 -16.53 10.94
CA ARG A 354 -5.48 -16.43 11.34
C ARG A 354 -6.41 -17.24 10.42
N TYR A 355 -6.17 -17.20 9.11
CA TYR A 355 -6.99 -17.81 8.06
C TYR A 355 -6.15 -18.79 7.21
N PRO A 356 -5.76 -19.95 7.75
CA PRO A 356 -4.84 -20.87 7.10
C PRO A 356 -5.42 -21.58 5.86
N ASP A 357 -6.74 -21.56 5.66
CA ASP A 357 -7.41 -22.31 4.59
C ASP A 357 -7.49 -21.55 3.26
N THR A 358 -7.07 -20.29 3.22
CA THR A 358 -7.01 -19.49 1.98
C THR A 358 -5.58 -19.02 1.70
N TYR A 359 -5.23 -18.97 0.42
CA TYR A 359 -3.94 -18.48 -0.05
C TYR A 359 -4.04 -18.06 -1.52
N VAL A 360 -2.91 -17.73 -2.15
CA VAL A 360 -2.85 -17.29 -3.55
C VAL A 360 -3.56 -18.28 -4.47
N GLU A 361 -4.67 -17.85 -5.05
CA GLU A 361 -5.39 -18.57 -6.11
C GLU A 361 -5.15 -17.92 -7.47
N ALA A 362 -5.35 -18.67 -8.55
CA ALA A 362 -5.08 -18.19 -9.90
C ALA A 362 -5.90 -16.93 -10.24
N ALA A 363 -5.23 -15.90 -10.75
CA ALA A 363 -5.86 -14.65 -11.19
C ALA A 363 -5.11 -14.05 -12.38
N SER A 364 -5.80 -13.23 -13.16
CA SER A 364 -5.20 -12.49 -14.27
C SER A 364 -4.30 -11.35 -13.77
N GLN A 365 -3.14 -11.19 -14.39
CA GLN A 365 -2.27 -10.04 -14.22
C GLN A 365 -2.81 -8.86 -15.04
N TRP A 366 -3.23 -7.79 -14.36
CA TRP A 366 -3.89 -6.66 -15.03
C TRP A 366 -2.95 -5.51 -15.40
N LYS A 367 -1.70 -5.56 -14.93
CA LYS A 367 -0.65 -4.56 -15.19
C LYS A 367 0.61 -5.29 -15.64
N ALA A 368 1.33 -4.76 -16.63
CA ALA A 368 2.62 -5.35 -17.00
C ALA A 368 3.64 -5.20 -15.87
N THR A 369 4.53 -6.18 -15.73
CA THR A 369 5.78 -6.06 -14.96
C THR A 369 6.95 -6.20 -15.92
N TYR A 370 8.18 -6.14 -15.40
CA TYR A 370 9.37 -6.41 -16.19
C TYR A 370 9.32 -7.80 -16.87
N THR A 371 8.75 -8.80 -16.20
CA THR A 371 8.77 -10.21 -16.67
C THR A 371 7.41 -10.77 -17.05
N TRP A 372 6.31 -10.07 -16.77
CA TRP A 372 4.95 -10.55 -17.03
C TRP A 372 4.14 -9.58 -17.88
N GLU A 373 3.52 -10.13 -18.90
CA GLU A 373 2.60 -9.41 -19.78
C GLU A 373 1.21 -9.25 -19.12
N VAL A 374 0.49 -8.22 -19.56
CA VAL A 374 -0.93 -8.03 -19.21
C VAL A 374 -1.75 -9.20 -19.74
N GLY A 375 -2.66 -9.73 -18.92
CA GLY A 375 -3.54 -10.85 -19.24
C GLY A 375 -2.94 -12.23 -18.96
N SER A 376 -1.65 -12.31 -18.59
CA SER A 376 -1.07 -13.56 -18.08
C SER A 376 -1.76 -14.02 -16.79
N THR A 377 -1.65 -15.31 -16.44
CA THR A 377 -2.26 -15.88 -15.22
C THR A 377 -1.21 -16.24 -14.19
N GLN A 378 -1.40 -15.70 -12.99
CA GLN A 378 -0.47 -15.81 -11.88
C GLN A 378 -1.16 -16.65 -10.81
N ASN A 379 -0.44 -17.58 -10.20
CA ASN A 379 -0.95 -18.49 -9.17
C ASN A 379 0.15 -18.84 -8.16
N ALA A 380 -0.16 -19.70 -7.19
CA ALA A 380 0.78 -20.00 -6.11
C ALA A 380 2.11 -20.68 -6.55
N THR A 381 2.18 -21.19 -7.78
CA THR A 381 3.39 -21.81 -8.37
C THR A 381 4.11 -20.89 -9.35
N THR A 382 3.60 -19.68 -9.62
CA THR A 382 4.27 -18.73 -10.50
C THR A 382 5.64 -18.36 -9.93
N PRO A 383 6.72 -18.38 -10.75
CA PRO A 383 8.04 -17.90 -10.36
C PRO A 383 8.01 -16.45 -9.88
N LEU A 384 8.43 -16.19 -8.65
CA LEU A 384 8.56 -14.84 -8.09
C LEU A 384 9.89 -14.23 -8.54
N ASN A 385 9.97 -13.92 -9.83
CA ASN A 385 11.17 -13.34 -10.44
C ASN A 385 11.51 -11.98 -9.81
N PRO A 386 12.80 -11.66 -9.59
CA PRO A 386 13.98 -12.39 -10.04
C PRO A 386 14.64 -13.25 -8.96
N PHE A 387 13.90 -13.71 -7.95
CA PHE A 387 14.50 -14.28 -6.74
C PHE A 387 14.81 -15.78 -6.89
N HIS A 388 16.10 -16.11 -6.93
CA HIS A 388 16.58 -17.49 -6.93
C HIS A 388 16.76 -18.05 -5.51
N MET A 389 16.39 -19.31 -5.33
CA MET A 389 16.55 -20.08 -4.10
C MET A 389 17.98 -20.59 -3.90
N ASN A 390 18.71 -20.81 -4.99
CA ASN A 390 20.07 -21.34 -4.95
C ASN A 390 20.89 -20.96 -6.20
N ALA A 391 22.19 -21.27 -6.15
CA ALA A 391 23.16 -20.99 -7.21
C ALA A 391 22.86 -21.63 -8.58
N ARG A 392 21.95 -22.62 -8.65
CA ARG A 392 21.54 -23.29 -9.90
C ARG A 392 20.38 -22.58 -10.62
N GLY A 393 19.74 -21.60 -9.97
CA GLY A 393 18.65 -20.84 -10.58
C GLY A 393 17.25 -21.39 -10.30
N ASP A 394 17.08 -22.27 -9.30
CA ASP A 394 15.73 -22.62 -8.82
C ASP A 394 15.06 -21.33 -8.29
N VAL A 395 13.76 -21.13 -8.55
CA VAL A 395 13.05 -19.86 -8.28
C VAL A 395 12.06 -19.98 -7.12
N TRP A 396 11.90 -18.90 -6.36
CA TRP A 396 10.84 -18.82 -5.35
C TRP A 396 9.45 -18.81 -6.01
N THR A 397 8.46 -19.32 -5.30
CA THR A 397 7.03 -19.25 -5.67
C THR A 397 6.22 -18.86 -4.43
N SER A 398 4.97 -18.42 -4.58
CA SER A 398 4.13 -18.11 -3.41
C SER A 398 4.02 -19.31 -2.46
N ASN A 399 3.94 -20.54 -2.98
CA ASN A 399 3.93 -21.76 -2.17
C ASN A 399 5.17 -21.91 -1.30
N PHE A 400 6.36 -21.63 -1.84
CA PHE A 400 7.61 -21.76 -1.08
C PHE A 400 7.78 -20.66 -0.04
N VAL A 401 7.36 -19.43 -0.34
CA VAL A 401 7.48 -18.28 0.59
C VAL A 401 6.31 -18.21 1.59
N ARG A 402 5.33 -19.11 1.48
CA ARG A 402 4.18 -19.18 2.40
C ARG A 402 4.64 -19.30 3.85
N ASN A 403 5.67 -20.12 4.10
CA ASN A 403 6.33 -20.24 5.39
C ASN A 403 7.44 -19.20 5.54
N TRP A 404 7.14 -18.02 6.08
CA TRP A 404 8.12 -16.94 6.26
C TRP A 404 9.30 -17.31 7.16
N THR A 405 9.11 -18.25 8.10
CA THR A 405 10.19 -18.68 9.02
C THR A 405 11.36 -19.36 8.30
N SER A 406 11.17 -19.83 7.06
CA SER A 406 12.26 -20.37 6.25
C SER A 406 13.35 -19.33 5.93
N PHE A 407 13.01 -18.05 5.97
CA PHE A 407 13.96 -16.94 5.80
C PHE A 407 14.63 -16.49 7.12
N GLY A 408 14.38 -17.21 8.23
CA GLY A 408 15.01 -16.95 9.52
C GLY A 408 14.38 -15.82 10.33
N TYR A 409 13.13 -15.44 10.05
CA TYR A 409 12.42 -14.41 10.82
C TYR A 409 10.99 -14.79 11.23
N THR A 410 10.47 -14.08 12.22
CA THR A 410 9.06 -14.09 12.64
C THR A 410 8.66 -12.71 13.17
N TYR A 411 7.44 -12.58 13.70
CA TYR A 411 6.89 -11.34 14.26
C TYR A 411 6.51 -11.50 15.73
N PRO A 412 6.51 -10.42 16.54
CA PRO A 412 6.20 -10.51 17.97
C PRO A 412 4.87 -11.21 18.25
N GLU A 413 3.86 -10.96 17.41
CA GLU A 413 2.52 -11.51 17.54
C GLU A 413 2.46 -13.02 17.31
N LEU A 414 3.43 -13.58 16.59
CA LEU A 414 3.42 -14.99 16.15
C LEU A 414 4.54 -15.81 16.80
N ALA A 415 5.50 -15.16 17.48
CA ALA A 415 6.69 -15.80 18.04
C ALA A 415 6.37 -16.89 19.07
N SER A 416 5.27 -16.75 19.81
CA SER A 416 4.80 -17.72 20.80
C SER A 416 3.88 -18.80 20.23
N ASN A 417 3.59 -18.78 18.92
CA ASN A 417 2.58 -19.62 18.27
C ASN A 417 1.22 -19.56 19.01
N PRO A 418 0.59 -18.37 19.10
CA PRO A 418 -0.59 -18.15 19.94
C PRO A 418 -1.84 -18.84 19.38
N SER A 419 -2.85 -19.08 20.22
CA SER A 419 -4.17 -19.44 19.71
C SER A 419 -4.80 -18.29 18.90
N ASN A 420 -5.74 -18.58 17.99
CA ASN A 420 -6.51 -17.55 17.29
C ASN A 420 -7.23 -16.59 18.27
N THR A 421 -7.66 -17.08 19.44
CA THR A 421 -8.23 -16.26 20.51
C THR A 421 -7.22 -15.25 21.04
N SER A 422 -6.02 -15.70 21.41
CA SER A 422 -4.93 -14.83 21.90
C SER A 422 -4.40 -13.87 20.83
N LEU A 423 -4.43 -14.29 19.57
CA LEU A 423 -4.09 -13.41 18.43
C LEU A 423 -5.16 -12.33 18.25
N THR A 424 -6.45 -12.66 18.37
CA THR A 424 -7.55 -11.67 18.36
C THR A 424 -7.37 -10.64 19.48
N GLU A 425 -7.05 -11.06 20.70
CA GLU A 425 -6.76 -10.13 21.80
C GLU A 425 -5.62 -9.17 21.46
N THR A 426 -4.55 -9.69 20.83
CA THR A 426 -3.41 -8.87 20.40
C THR A 426 -3.83 -7.85 19.34
N ILE A 427 -4.57 -8.27 18.30
CA ILE A 427 -5.09 -7.38 17.25
C ILE A 427 -6.01 -6.29 17.86
N ASN A 428 -6.89 -6.67 18.80
CA ASN A 428 -7.76 -5.76 19.50
C ASN A 428 -6.97 -4.73 20.32
N LYS A 429 -5.92 -5.15 21.04
CA LYS A 429 -5.06 -4.25 21.80
C LYS A 429 -4.31 -3.25 20.90
N LEU A 430 -3.94 -3.65 19.69
CA LEU A 430 -3.16 -2.83 18.78
C LEU A 430 -4.03 -1.80 18.03
N TYR A 431 -5.20 -2.21 17.51
CA TYR A 431 -5.89 -1.42 16.47
C TYR A 431 -7.37 -1.16 16.74
N ARG A 432 -7.98 -1.73 17.78
CA ARG A 432 -9.39 -1.48 18.05
C ARG A 432 -9.62 -0.01 18.36
N SER A 433 -10.50 0.64 17.59
CA SER A 433 -11.02 1.97 17.91
C SER A 433 -11.83 1.94 19.20
N GLU A 434 -11.75 3.01 19.99
CA GLU A 434 -12.65 3.23 21.13
C GLU A 434 -14.12 3.26 20.70
N THR A 435 -14.38 3.74 19.47
CA THR A 435 -15.73 3.84 18.89
C THR A 435 -15.87 2.84 17.75
N GLN A 436 -16.49 1.69 18.01
CA GLN A 436 -16.69 0.65 17.00
C GLN A 436 -18.02 0.79 16.25
N GLY A 437 -19.02 1.43 16.87
CA GLY A 437 -20.35 1.67 16.32
C GLY A 437 -21.08 2.76 17.11
N LEU A 438 -22.15 3.28 16.51
CA LEU A 438 -23.00 4.32 17.10
C LEU A 438 -24.33 3.72 17.57
N ASP A 439 -24.76 4.07 18.79
CA ASP A 439 -26.08 3.71 19.33
C ASP A 439 -27.02 4.94 19.34
N SER A 440 -28.25 4.73 18.89
CA SER A 440 -29.41 5.62 19.02
C SER A 440 -29.67 6.15 20.45
N GLY A 441 -29.20 5.45 21.48
CA GLY A 441 -29.18 5.91 22.88
C GLY A 441 -28.18 7.05 23.16
N ASN A 442 -27.47 7.53 22.14
CA ASN A 442 -26.40 8.53 22.22
C ASN A 442 -25.18 8.07 23.02
N SER A 443 -24.91 6.77 22.99
CA SER A 443 -23.71 6.16 23.55
C SER A 443 -22.80 5.71 22.41
N THR A 444 -21.51 5.58 22.71
CA THR A 444 -20.73 4.56 22.03
C THR A 444 -20.93 3.30 22.83
N ASP A 445 -21.47 2.26 22.22
CA ASP A 445 -21.32 0.91 22.77
C ASP A 445 -19.87 0.44 22.62
N GLY A 446 -18.91 1.31 22.96
CA GLY A 446 -17.52 0.95 23.13
C GLY A 446 -17.49 -0.06 24.25
N TYR A 447 -17.00 -1.26 23.95
CA TYR A 447 -16.67 -2.31 24.89
C TYR A 447 -16.31 -1.75 26.29
N GLN A 448 -17.24 -1.87 27.24
CA GLN A 448 -16.97 -1.59 28.65
C GLN A 448 -16.21 -2.80 29.21
N THR A 449 -15.04 -2.57 29.79
CA THR A 449 -14.29 -3.62 30.48
C THR A 449 -15.10 -4.12 31.68
N GLY A 450 -15.81 -5.24 31.48
CA GLY A 450 -16.74 -5.78 32.47
C GLY A 450 -18.01 -6.28 31.79
N ALA A 451 -18.17 -7.60 31.75
CA ALA A 451 -19.22 -8.32 31.05
C ALA A 451 -20.62 -7.68 31.15
N THR A 452 -21.07 -7.03 30.07
CA THR A 452 -22.51 -6.93 29.80
C THR A 452 -22.92 -8.23 29.12
N ASN A 453 -23.87 -8.97 29.71
CA ASN A 453 -24.38 -10.24 29.17
C ASN A 453 -25.20 -10.08 27.87
N THR A 454 -25.29 -8.87 27.34
CA THR A 454 -26.05 -8.53 26.14
C THR A 454 -25.10 -8.02 25.08
N THR A 455 -25.19 -8.64 23.92
CA THR A 455 -24.73 -8.06 22.67
C THR A 455 -25.38 -6.68 22.50
N ALA A 456 -24.60 -5.61 22.41
CA ALA A 456 -25.14 -4.32 22.01
C ALA A 456 -25.19 -4.24 20.48
N GLN A 457 -26.34 -3.82 19.93
CA GLN A 457 -26.49 -3.54 18.51
C GLN A 457 -26.08 -2.09 18.27
N ALA A 458 -25.14 -1.89 17.36
CA ALA A 458 -24.69 -0.56 16.98
C ALA A 458 -24.70 -0.41 15.45
N THR A 459 -24.55 0.82 14.99
CA THR A 459 -24.49 1.14 13.56
C THR A 459 -23.08 1.58 13.17
N ASP A 460 -22.51 0.94 12.15
CA ASP A 460 -21.23 1.30 11.57
C ASP A 460 -21.40 2.11 10.28
N TRP A 461 -20.88 3.32 10.25
CA TRP A 461 -20.98 4.29 9.16
C TRP A 461 -19.72 4.35 8.31
N ASN A 462 -19.91 4.29 7.00
CA ASN A 462 -18.84 4.13 6.03
C ASN A 462 -19.09 4.96 4.77
N CYS A 463 -18.02 5.36 4.11
CA CYS A 463 -18.07 5.86 2.75
C CYS A 463 -17.35 4.88 1.82
N GLN A 464 -18.10 4.18 0.96
CA GLN A 464 -17.51 3.33 -0.07
C GLN A 464 -16.99 4.19 -1.21
N VAL A 465 -15.72 3.97 -1.58
CA VAL A 465 -15.10 4.53 -2.77
C VAL A 465 -14.80 3.37 -3.71
N ARG A 466 -15.42 3.40 -4.89
CA ARG A 466 -15.12 2.51 -6.01
C ARG A 466 -14.50 3.36 -7.11
N MET A 467 -13.26 3.07 -7.48
CA MET A 467 -12.49 3.95 -8.39
C MET A 467 -11.60 3.13 -9.34
N PRO A 468 -11.33 3.64 -10.56
CA PRO A 468 -10.30 3.08 -11.41
C PRO A 468 -8.95 2.99 -10.67
N ALA A 469 -8.28 1.85 -10.75
CA ALA A 469 -6.93 1.75 -10.21
C ALA A 469 -5.91 2.50 -11.09
N ASP A 470 -6.29 2.88 -12.31
CA ASP A 470 -5.36 3.46 -13.25
C ASP A 470 -6.03 4.52 -14.13
N ILE A 471 -5.51 5.74 -14.02
CA ILE A 471 -5.82 6.89 -14.89
C ILE A 471 -4.54 7.54 -15.41
N GLN A 472 -3.43 6.77 -15.46
CA GLN A 472 -2.08 7.21 -15.82
C GLN A 472 -1.45 8.25 -14.88
N VAL A 473 -2.13 8.61 -13.80
CA VAL A 473 -1.60 9.40 -12.69
C VAL A 473 -2.05 8.79 -11.37
N SER A 474 -1.15 8.77 -10.38
CA SER A 474 -1.53 8.43 -9.01
C SER A 474 -2.49 9.49 -8.46
N TYR A 475 -3.54 9.06 -7.76
CA TYR A 475 -4.57 9.97 -7.26
C TYR A 475 -5.30 9.39 -6.05
N SER A 476 -6.02 10.26 -5.34
CA SER A 476 -6.80 9.90 -4.15
C SER A 476 -8.17 10.54 -4.17
N VAL A 477 -9.14 9.84 -3.58
CA VAL A 477 -10.43 10.40 -3.16
C VAL A 477 -10.34 10.64 -1.66
N ARG A 478 -10.51 11.90 -1.24
CA ARG A 478 -10.45 12.32 0.16
C ARG A 478 -11.84 12.63 0.68
N GLY A 479 -12.17 12.15 1.87
CA GLY A 479 -13.41 12.47 2.58
C GLY A 479 -13.20 13.58 3.61
N PHE A 480 -14.25 14.36 3.86
CA PHE A 480 -14.27 15.45 4.85
C PHE A 480 -15.62 15.54 5.57
N LEU A 481 -15.60 15.94 6.85
CA LEU A 481 -16.78 16.33 7.62
C LEU A 481 -16.73 17.84 7.91
N GLY A 482 -17.24 18.62 6.96
CA GLY A 482 -17.11 20.07 6.85
C GLY A 482 -16.52 20.47 5.49
N GLU A 483 -16.66 21.74 5.12
CA GLU A 483 -16.05 22.23 3.88
C GLU A 483 -14.51 22.15 3.96
N PRO A 484 -13.83 21.50 2.99
CA PRO A 484 -12.38 21.46 2.96
C PRO A 484 -11.80 22.83 2.57
N ASP A 485 -10.52 23.06 2.88
CA ASP A 485 -9.76 24.23 2.43
C ASP A 485 -9.86 24.38 0.90
N ALA A 486 -9.88 25.62 0.41
CA ALA A 486 -9.93 25.88 -1.02
C ALA A 486 -8.61 25.52 -1.73
N ASP A 487 -7.50 25.48 -0.99
CA ASP A 487 -6.19 25.08 -1.47
C ASP A 487 -5.98 23.56 -1.30
N PRO A 488 -5.93 22.80 -2.41
CA PRO A 488 -5.82 21.35 -2.34
C PRO A 488 -4.51 20.88 -1.71
N THR A 489 -3.46 21.70 -1.68
CA THR A 489 -2.17 21.31 -1.06
C THR A 489 -2.27 21.08 0.45
N LYS A 490 -3.32 21.60 1.10
CA LYS A 490 -3.57 21.49 2.54
C LYS A 490 -4.56 20.38 2.93
N TRP A 491 -5.24 19.76 1.97
CA TRP A 491 -6.31 18.79 2.24
C TRP A 491 -5.88 17.59 3.11
N ALA A 492 -4.63 17.15 2.99
CA ALA A 492 -4.13 16.01 3.75
C ALA A 492 -3.92 16.32 5.25
N THR A 493 -3.94 17.59 5.64
CA THR A 493 -3.80 18.08 7.02
C THR A 493 -4.97 18.98 7.42
N ASP A 494 -6.04 18.98 6.63
CA ASP A 494 -7.23 19.79 6.88
C ASP A 494 -7.94 19.32 8.16
N PRO A 495 -8.40 20.21 9.06
CA PRO A 495 -9.12 19.80 10.28
C PRO A 495 -10.41 18.99 10.03
N ASN A 496 -11.01 19.15 8.85
CA ASN A 496 -12.20 18.41 8.42
C ASN A 496 -11.86 17.10 7.71
N TYR A 497 -10.58 16.82 7.40
CA TYR A 497 -10.16 15.57 6.76
C TYR A 497 -10.45 14.37 7.66
N ILE A 498 -11.02 13.32 7.08
CA ILE A 498 -11.37 12.10 7.82
C ILE A 498 -10.69 10.84 7.29
N GLY A 499 -10.17 10.85 6.05
CA GLY A 499 -9.58 9.67 5.44
C GLY A 499 -9.54 9.72 3.92
N GLN A 500 -8.97 8.69 3.30
CA GLN A 500 -8.80 8.63 1.85
C GLN A 500 -8.78 7.22 1.29
N VAL A 501 -9.06 7.11 -0.01
CA VAL A 501 -8.74 5.93 -0.82
C VAL A 501 -7.88 6.39 -1.99
N ALA A 502 -6.70 5.79 -2.14
CA ALA A 502 -5.72 6.15 -3.15
C ALA A 502 -5.39 4.99 -4.07
N SER A 503 -4.99 5.34 -5.29
CA SER A 503 -4.38 4.42 -6.23
C SER A 503 -2.99 4.89 -6.63
N THR A 504 -2.04 3.96 -6.63
CA THR A 504 -0.71 4.16 -7.22
C THR A 504 -0.76 3.76 -8.70
N SER A 505 -0.62 4.76 -9.57
CA SER A 505 -0.48 4.59 -11.00
C SER A 505 0.66 5.43 -11.58
N SER A 506 0.99 5.12 -12.83
CA SER A 506 2.06 5.72 -13.61
C SER A 506 1.61 5.96 -15.04
N PRO A 507 2.20 6.94 -15.77
CA PRO A 507 1.92 7.18 -17.19
C PRO A 507 2.18 5.96 -18.09
N ARG A 508 2.98 5.00 -17.63
CA ARG A 508 3.32 3.75 -18.33
C ARG A 508 2.36 2.59 -18.01
N MET A 509 1.47 2.77 -17.03
CA MET A 509 0.49 1.75 -16.67
C MET A 509 -0.77 1.88 -17.52
N THR A 510 -1.39 0.74 -17.81
CA THR A 510 -2.77 0.69 -18.31
C THR A 510 -3.44 -0.54 -17.72
N SER A 511 -4.60 -0.35 -17.08
CA SER A 511 -5.42 -1.45 -16.55
C SER A 511 -6.90 -1.07 -16.50
N ASN A 512 -7.77 -2.08 -16.53
CA ASN A 512 -9.21 -1.92 -16.33
C ASN A 512 -9.65 -2.28 -14.90
N ILE A 513 -8.70 -2.37 -13.96
CA ILE A 513 -9.04 -2.67 -12.57
C ILE A 513 -9.87 -1.52 -12.01
N THR A 514 -10.98 -1.88 -11.37
CA THR A 514 -11.70 -0.97 -10.46
C THR A 514 -11.50 -1.50 -9.05
N LEU A 515 -10.81 -0.73 -8.21
CA LEU A 515 -10.66 -1.06 -6.79
C LEU A 515 -11.83 -0.50 -5.98
N THR A 516 -12.11 -1.13 -4.85
CA THR A 516 -13.13 -0.67 -3.89
C THR A 516 -12.54 -0.70 -2.49
N SER A 517 -12.79 0.34 -1.70
CA SER A 517 -12.40 0.44 -0.29
C SER A 517 -13.32 1.40 0.45
N THR A 518 -13.21 1.46 1.77
CA THR A 518 -14.04 2.35 2.60
C THR A 518 -13.21 3.40 3.34
N ILE A 519 -13.74 4.63 3.43
CA ILE A 519 -13.33 5.64 4.41
C ILE A 519 -14.24 5.48 5.62
N ARG A 520 -13.66 5.37 6.82
CA ARG A 520 -14.38 5.06 8.06
C ARG A 520 -14.97 6.34 8.67
N LEU A 521 -16.29 6.38 8.88
CA LEU A 521 -16.98 7.60 9.36
C LEU A 521 -17.33 7.52 10.86
N THR A 522 -17.53 6.32 11.39
CA THR A 522 -18.05 6.05 12.75
C THR A 522 -17.35 6.85 13.85
N SER A 523 -16.03 6.73 13.99
CA SER A 523 -15.25 7.44 15.02
C SER A 523 -15.40 8.97 14.90
N LYS A 524 -15.38 9.49 13.66
CA LYS A 524 -15.48 10.94 13.38
C LYS A 524 -16.87 11.50 13.61
N LEU A 525 -17.92 10.73 13.32
CA LEU A 525 -19.29 11.11 13.65
C LEU A 525 -19.49 11.21 15.17
N TYR A 526 -18.89 10.30 15.93
CA TYR A 526 -18.93 10.38 17.38
C TYR A 526 -18.19 11.60 17.93
N GLU A 527 -17.02 11.95 17.38
CA GLU A 527 -16.32 13.21 17.74
C GLU A 527 -17.23 14.44 17.50
N LYS A 528 -17.96 14.48 16.38
CA LYS A 528 -18.93 15.56 16.08
C LYS A 528 -20.13 15.56 17.04
N TYR A 529 -20.54 14.39 17.54
CA TYR A 529 -21.55 14.32 18.59
C TYR A 529 -21.03 14.88 19.91
N GLN A 530 -19.80 14.52 20.29
CA GLN A 530 -19.15 15.03 21.50
C GLN A 530 -18.92 16.54 21.47
N SER A 531 -18.63 17.12 20.29
CA SER A 531 -18.52 18.58 20.14
C SER A 531 -19.87 19.31 20.17
N GLY A 532 -20.98 18.58 20.02
CA GLY A 532 -22.33 19.13 19.89
C GLY A 532 -22.71 19.55 18.46
N ASP A 533 -21.84 19.34 17.48
CA ASP A 533 -22.12 19.61 16.06
C ASP A 533 -23.15 18.63 15.47
N LEU A 534 -23.11 17.38 15.94
CA LEU A 534 -24.11 16.34 15.67
C LEU A 534 -25.00 16.17 16.91
N LYS A 535 -26.32 16.26 16.74
CA LYS A 535 -27.26 16.35 17.88
C LYS A 535 -27.55 15.00 18.56
N SER A 536 -27.52 13.93 17.79
CA SER A 536 -27.78 12.57 18.24
C SER A 536 -27.19 11.57 17.25
N LEU A 537 -27.07 10.33 17.70
CA LEU A 537 -26.45 9.22 16.97
C LEU A 537 -27.46 8.29 16.29
N ASP A 538 -28.76 8.65 16.27
CA ASP A 538 -29.78 7.92 15.52
C ASP A 538 -29.59 8.09 14.00
N ASP A 539 -30.03 7.07 13.24
CA ASP A 539 -29.81 6.99 11.79
C ASP A 539 -30.31 8.22 11.02
N ALA A 540 -31.48 8.74 11.39
CA ALA A 540 -32.09 9.88 10.71
C ALA A 540 -31.28 11.17 10.93
N THR A 541 -30.82 11.41 12.16
CA THR A 541 -30.00 12.58 12.49
C THR A 541 -28.62 12.50 11.87
N VAL A 542 -27.98 11.32 11.89
CA VAL A 542 -26.68 11.10 11.24
C VAL A 542 -26.79 11.28 9.72
N SER A 543 -27.82 10.71 9.09
CA SER A 543 -28.07 10.86 7.65
C SER A 543 -28.24 12.34 7.27
N ALA A 544 -29.07 13.08 7.99
CA ALA A 544 -29.30 14.51 7.74
C ALA A 544 -28.03 15.36 7.99
N TYR A 545 -27.20 14.98 8.97
CA TYR A 545 -25.92 15.63 9.21
C TYR A 545 -24.94 15.39 8.05
N LEU A 546 -24.82 14.15 7.58
CA LEU A 546 -23.94 13.78 6.48
C LEU A 546 -24.39 14.39 5.15
N GLU A 547 -25.70 14.45 4.88
CA GLU A 547 -26.23 15.13 3.68
C GLU A 547 -25.75 16.59 3.60
N LYS A 548 -25.63 17.27 4.74
CA LYS A 548 -25.18 18.66 4.81
C LYS A 548 -23.66 18.83 4.89
N ASN A 549 -22.94 17.94 5.58
CA ASN A 549 -21.56 18.16 6.00
C ASN A 549 -20.56 17.15 5.44
N PHE A 550 -20.99 16.07 4.79
CA PHE A 550 -20.06 15.16 4.14
C PHE A 550 -19.64 15.73 2.79
N HIS A 551 -18.33 15.96 2.64
CA HIS A 551 -17.73 16.40 1.39
C HIS A 551 -16.68 15.39 0.95
N TRP A 552 -16.47 15.28 -0.36
CA TRP A 552 -15.31 14.57 -0.90
C TRP A 552 -14.71 15.36 -2.05
N ARG A 553 -13.42 15.11 -2.31
CA ARG A 553 -12.63 15.71 -3.39
C ARG A 553 -11.73 14.66 -4.01
N ILE A 554 -11.30 14.91 -5.25
CA ILE A 554 -10.35 14.07 -5.99
C ILE A 554 -9.07 14.86 -6.13
N GLN A 555 -7.93 14.27 -5.76
CA GLN A 555 -6.63 14.93 -5.81
C GLN A 555 -5.63 14.04 -6.55
N ALA A 556 -4.99 14.61 -7.58
CA ALA A 556 -3.82 14.01 -8.22
C ALA A 556 -2.59 14.13 -7.31
N LEU A 557 -1.58 13.29 -7.53
CA LEU A 557 -0.39 13.22 -6.67
C LEU A 557 0.45 14.52 -6.65
N ASP A 558 0.30 15.37 -7.66
CA ASP A 558 0.89 16.72 -7.74
C ASP A 558 0.12 17.79 -6.94
N TYR A 559 -0.87 17.34 -6.16
CA TYR A 559 -1.79 18.13 -5.34
C TYR A 559 -2.86 18.91 -6.11
N THR A 560 -2.98 18.75 -7.42
CA THR A 560 -4.06 19.39 -8.18
C THR A 560 -5.39 18.70 -7.91
N GLU A 561 -6.48 19.47 -7.87
CA GLU A 561 -7.83 18.93 -7.82
C GLU A 561 -8.21 18.37 -9.20
N ILE A 562 -8.71 17.14 -9.22
CA ILE A 562 -9.43 16.61 -10.38
C ILE A 562 -10.91 17.00 -10.20
N PRO A 563 -11.49 17.87 -11.06
CA PRO A 563 -12.83 18.38 -10.82
C PRO A 563 -13.89 17.28 -10.81
N ARG A 564 -14.80 17.35 -9.83
CA ARG A 564 -15.94 16.43 -9.73
C ARG A 564 -16.94 16.53 -10.88
N SER A 565 -16.89 17.61 -11.66
CA SER A 565 -17.66 17.77 -12.90
C SER A 565 -17.13 16.89 -14.05
N SER A 566 -15.88 16.41 -13.93
CA SER A 566 -15.26 15.50 -14.89
C SER A 566 -14.48 14.41 -14.13
N PRO A 567 -15.17 13.59 -13.32
CA PRO A 567 -14.50 12.55 -12.53
C PRO A 567 -13.95 11.45 -13.45
N PRO A 568 -12.92 10.71 -13.02
CA PRO A 568 -12.50 9.49 -13.70
C PRO A 568 -13.69 8.55 -14.00
N PRO A 569 -13.80 8.03 -15.24
CA PRO A 569 -14.89 7.13 -15.60
C PRO A 569 -14.98 5.93 -14.67
N GLY A 570 -16.17 5.65 -14.13
CA GLY A 570 -16.39 4.54 -13.20
C GLY A 570 -16.13 4.85 -11.73
N LEU A 571 -15.67 6.06 -11.39
CA LEU A 571 -15.58 6.52 -10.00
C LEU A 571 -16.98 6.69 -9.39
N SER A 572 -17.22 6.07 -8.24
CA SER A 572 -18.41 6.28 -7.41
C SER A 572 -18.04 6.38 -5.94
N VAL A 573 -18.67 7.32 -5.24
CA VAL A 573 -18.51 7.57 -3.81
C VAL A 573 -19.89 7.51 -3.18
N THR A 574 -20.12 6.60 -2.24
CA THR A 574 -21.45 6.38 -1.66
C THR A 574 -21.35 6.09 -0.17
N VAL A 575 -22.11 6.84 0.63
CA VAL A 575 -22.23 6.58 2.06
C VAL A 575 -23.16 5.38 2.27
N PHE A 576 -22.80 4.51 3.19
CA PHE A 576 -23.67 3.45 3.67
C PHE A 576 -23.47 3.26 5.17
N ASN A 577 -24.46 2.66 5.82
CA ASN A 577 -24.30 2.14 7.15
C ASN A 577 -24.60 0.63 7.18
N VAL A 578 -24.22 -0.02 8.27
CA VAL A 578 -24.50 -1.43 8.50
C VAL A 578 -24.68 -1.69 9.99
N GLU A 579 -25.66 -2.51 10.33
CA GLU A 579 -25.85 -2.97 11.71
C GLU A 579 -24.72 -3.93 12.09
N ILE A 580 -24.15 -3.71 13.27
CA ILE A 580 -23.05 -4.50 13.80
C ILE A 580 -23.34 -5.06 15.19
N GLU A 581 -22.78 -6.24 15.43
CA GLU A 581 -22.65 -6.85 16.74
C GLU A 581 -21.41 -6.30 17.45
N ILE A 582 -21.57 -5.63 18.59
CA ILE A 582 -20.42 -5.20 19.41
C ILE A 582 -19.84 -6.40 20.19
N PRO A 583 -18.49 -6.56 20.24
CA PRO A 583 -17.83 -7.61 21.00
C PRO A 583 -18.19 -7.63 22.50
N LYS A 584 -18.42 -8.83 23.05
CA LYS A 584 -18.68 -9.03 24.49
C LYS A 584 -17.43 -9.04 25.37
N ASN A 585 -16.28 -9.32 24.77
CA ASN A 585 -14.98 -9.44 25.45
C ASN A 585 -13.84 -9.13 24.48
N ASP A 586 -12.64 -8.91 25.01
CA ASP A 586 -11.43 -8.60 24.24
C ASP A 586 -10.97 -9.72 23.28
N THR A 587 -11.64 -10.88 23.28
CA THR A 587 -11.30 -12.01 22.41
C THR A 587 -12.21 -12.14 21.18
N ASP A 588 -13.22 -11.26 21.07
CA ASP A 588 -14.15 -11.18 19.93
C ASP A 588 -13.95 -9.89 19.13
N VAL A 589 -14.54 -9.83 17.95
CA VAL A 589 -14.44 -8.69 17.01
C VAL A 589 -15.82 -8.31 16.51
N PRO A 590 -16.04 -7.04 16.09
CA PRO A 590 -17.33 -6.64 15.56
C PRO A 590 -17.74 -7.49 14.37
N LYS A 591 -19.04 -7.81 14.28
CA LYS A 591 -19.58 -8.59 13.17
C LYS A 591 -20.66 -7.78 12.48
N TRP A 592 -20.57 -7.66 11.16
CA TRP A 592 -21.67 -7.11 10.37
C TRP A 592 -22.83 -8.11 10.37
N THR A 593 -23.93 -7.76 11.02
CA THR A 593 -25.15 -8.58 11.14
C THR A 593 -26.23 -8.14 10.16
N GLY A 594 -26.22 -6.86 9.77
CA GLY A 594 -27.14 -6.27 8.82
C GLY A 594 -26.65 -6.33 7.37
N LYS A 595 -27.51 -5.86 6.46
CA LYS A 595 -27.12 -5.53 5.08
C LYS A 595 -26.59 -4.11 5.04
N LYS A 596 -25.71 -3.81 4.07
CA LYS A 596 -25.31 -2.43 3.76
C LYS A 596 -26.57 -1.64 3.35
N ASP A 597 -26.91 -0.61 4.11
CA ASP A 597 -27.95 0.35 3.77
C ASP A 597 -27.29 1.57 3.10
N PHE A 598 -27.31 1.58 1.77
CA PHE A 598 -26.72 2.66 0.99
C PHE A 598 -27.63 3.89 1.01
N LYS A 599 -27.01 5.06 1.22
CA LYS A 599 -27.68 6.37 1.32
C LYS A 599 -27.32 7.24 0.10
N PRO A 600 -27.82 6.93 -1.12
CA PRO A 600 -27.47 7.64 -2.36
C PRO A 600 -27.91 9.12 -2.37
N GLU A 601 -28.83 9.50 -1.48
CA GLU A 601 -29.26 10.86 -1.23
C GLU A 601 -28.19 11.73 -0.57
N ILE A 602 -27.20 11.13 0.12
CA ILE A 602 -26.02 11.81 0.64
C ILE A 602 -25.08 12.10 -0.53
N LYS A 603 -25.55 12.99 -1.40
CA LYS A 603 -24.79 13.59 -2.47
C LYS A 603 -23.95 14.67 -1.81
N ALA A 604 -22.71 14.34 -1.43
CA ALA A 604 -21.74 15.36 -1.06
C ALA A 604 -21.82 16.49 -2.08
N GLY A 605 -22.35 17.66 -1.71
CA GLY A 605 -22.80 18.66 -2.69
C GLY A 605 -21.69 19.07 -3.66
N PRO A 606 -21.98 19.47 -4.91
CA PRO A 606 -20.98 20.18 -5.72
C PRO A 606 -20.55 21.45 -4.96
N CYS A 607 -19.26 21.79 -5.01
CA CYS A 607 -18.72 23.01 -4.41
C CYS A 607 -19.62 24.22 -4.75
N ARG A 608 -20.18 24.89 -3.74
CA ARG A 608 -20.70 26.24 -3.94
C ARG A 608 -19.54 27.22 -3.91
N GLY A 609 -18.79 27.30 -5.01
CA GLY A 609 -17.67 28.21 -5.16
C GLY A 609 -17.26 28.37 -6.61
N ILE A 610 -17.64 29.53 -7.19
CA ILE A 610 -17.29 30.05 -8.52
C ILE A 610 -18.05 29.40 -9.71
N CYS A 611 -19.31 29.81 -9.86
CA CYS A 611 -19.93 29.90 -11.19
C CYS A 611 -19.29 31.09 -11.92
N ILE A 612 -18.31 30.87 -12.80
CA ILE A 612 -18.10 31.83 -13.89
C ILE A 612 -19.25 31.57 -14.87
N SER A 613 -20.24 32.47 -14.90
CA SER A 613 -21.29 32.41 -15.91
C SER A 613 -20.67 32.67 -17.28
N LEU A 614 -20.29 31.61 -18.00
CA LEU A 614 -20.23 31.68 -19.45
C LEU A 614 -21.67 31.63 -19.93
N GLY A 615 -22.21 32.80 -20.26
CA GLY A 615 -23.55 32.94 -20.79
C GLY A 615 -23.69 32.10 -22.06
N GLU A 616 -24.74 31.29 -22.12
CA GLU A 616 -25.18 30.65 -23.35
C GLU A 616 -25.51 31.73 -24.41
N PRO A 617 -25.09 31.57 -25.68
CA PRO A 617 -25.60 32.42 -26.73
C PRO A 617 -27.00 31.93 -27.12
N ARG A 618 -28.00 32.77 -26.89
CA ARG A 618 -29.30 32.66 -27.56
C ARG A 618 -29.08 32.83 -29.06
N SER A 619 -29.47 31.80 -29.81
CA SER A 619 -29.82 31.91 -31.22
C SER A 619 -30.97 32.91 -31.34
N ASP A 620 -30.85 33.90 -32.22
CA ASP A 620 -31.92 34.38 -33.09
C ASP A 620 -31.33 35.25 -34.21
N ASP A 621 -31.83 35.00 -35.42
CA ASP A 621 -31.43 35.53 -36.71
C ASP A 621 -31.55 37.06 -36.87
N ALA A 622 -30.69 37.57 -37.77
CA ALA A 622 -30.97 38.53 -38.85
C ALA A 622 -30.13 39.82 -38.85
N GLY A 623 -29.41 40.03 -39.96
CA GLY A 623 -29.28 41.37 -40.57
C GLY A 623 -27.88 41.95 -40.72
N TYR A 624 -27.28 41.70 -41.89
CA TYR A 624 -26.65 42.69 -42.79
C TYR A 624 -25.69 43.77 -42.24
N ASP A 625 -24.43 43.63 -42.69
CA ASP A 625 -23.55 44.62 -43.36
C ASP A 625 -23.16 45.96 -42.68
N GLY A 626 -21.87 46.31 -42.79
CA GLY A 626 -21.34 47.62 -42.43
C GLY A 626 -19.96 47.59 -41.78
N GLY A 627 -18.91 47.67 -42.60
CA GLY A 627 -17.51 47.55 -42.19
C GLY A 627 -16.88 48.73 -41.45
N GLY A 628 -15.56 48.60 -41.27
CA GLY A 628 -14.64 49.73 -41.09
C GLY A 628 -13.67 49.62 -39.91
N HIS A 629 -12.40 49.33 -40.22
CA HIS A 629 -11.19 50.01 -39.71
C HIS A 629 -10.94 50.08 -38.17
N ARG A 630 -9.78 49.76 -37.58
CA ARG A 630 -8.37 50.03 -37.96
C ARG A 630 -7.41 49.30 -36.99
N ASN A 631 -6.20 49.00 -37.47
CA ASN A 631 -5.03 48.55 -36.70
C ASN A 631 -4.51 49.60 -35.70
N ALA A 632 -3.93 49.16 -34.57
CA ALA A 632 -2.67 49.69 -34.04
C ALA A 632 -2.05 48.77 -32.96
N TRP A 633 -0.84 48.30 -33.26
CA TRP A 633 0.18 47.78 -32.35
C TRP A 633 0.68 48.87 -31.38
N THR A 634 1.05 48.51 -30.15
CA THR A 634 2.41 48.65 -29.56
C THR A 634 2.38 48.33 -28.05
N GLY A 635 3.37 47.55 -27.58
CA GLY A 635 3.57 47.24 -26.16
C GLY A 635 4.37 48.29 -25.40
N GLY A 636 4.51 48.09 -24.08
CA GLY A 636 5.44 48.84 -23.24
C GLY A 636 5.05 48.92 -21.76
N SER A 637 5.72 48.10 -20.95
CA SER A 637 6.13 48.26 -19.53
C SER A 637 5.52 49.36 -18.64
N GLY A 638 5.20 49.01 -17.40
CA GLY A 638 5.10 49.98 -16.30
C GLY A 638 4.91 49.31 -14.94
N ALA A 639 5.98 49.27 -14.14
CA ALA A 639 5.92 49.05 -12.70
C ALA A 639 5.32 50.29 -12.01
N GLY A 640 4.55 50.10 -10.92
CA GLY A 640 4.01 51.19 -10.12
C GLY A 640 3.54 50.70 -8.76
N GLN A 641 4.31 51.06 -7.73
CA GLN A 641 3.92 51.04 -6.32
C GLN A 641 2.68 51.89 -6.08
N TYR A 642 1.84 51.53 -5.10
CA TYR A 642 1.17 52.51 -4.24
C TYR A 642 1.08 52.01 -2.80
N VAL A 643 1.55 52.88 -1.91
CA VAL A 643 1.46 52.88 -0.45
C VAL A 643 0.27 53.77 -0.06
N ALA A 644 -0.18 53.59 1.19
CA ALA A 644 -0.91 54.54 2.07
C ALA A 644 -2.41 54.26 2.24
N GLU A 645 -3.04 54.48 3.39
CA GLU A 645 -2.64 54.74 4.79
C GLU A 645 -3.95 54.66 5.62
N TRP A 646 -3.83 54.15 6.84
CA TRP A 646 -4.48 54.51 8.12
C TRP A 646 -5.80 55.31 8.21
N GLY A 647 -6.61 54.90 9.20
CA GLY A 647 -7.49 55.77 9.99
C GLY A 647 -8.61 55.02 10.72
N GLY A 648 -8.39 54.55 11.96
CA GLY A 648 -9.06 55.07 13.18
C GLY A 648 -10.33 54.28 13.52
N GLY A 649 -10.70 53.89 14.73
CA GLY A 649 -10.31 54.29 16.08
C GLY A 649 -11.57 54.20 16.96
N ASP A 650 -11.55 53.30 17.94
CA ASP A 650 -12.22 53.30 19.25
C ASP A 650 -13.74 53.52 19.45
N ALA A 651 -14.32 52.48 20.09
CA ALA A 651 -14.95 52.47 21.41
C ALA A 651 -16.44 52.82 21.64
N ASP A 652 -16.98 51.96 22.53
CA ASP A 652 -17.92 52.20 23.64
C ASP A 652 -19.42 51.84 23.50
N ARG A 653 -19.77 50.83 24.31
CA ARG A 653 -20.89 50.73 25.28
C ARG A 653 -22.35 50.54 24.84
N ASP A 654 -22.84 49.37 25.25
CA ASP A 654 -23.90 49.15 26.25
C ASP A 654 -25.28 49.78 25.98
N HIS A 655 -26.31 48.95 25.72
CA HIS A 655 -27.62 49.10 26.36
C HIS A 655 -28.49 47.83 26.30
N ARG A 656 -29.25 47.69 27.39
CA ARG A 656 -30.09 46.59 27.87
C ARG A 656 -31.38 46.40 27.05
N GLY A 657 -31.98 45.21 27.15
CA GLY A 657 -33.39 44.97 26.80
C GLY A 657 -33.88 43.60 27.29
N ASP A 658 -34.85 43.64 28.20
CA ASP A 658 -35.36 42.56 29.05
C ASP A 658 -36.19 41.43 28.39
N CYS A 659 -36.12 40.29 29.07
CA CYS A 659 -37.10 39.23 29.36
C CYS A 659 -38.56 39.32 28.85
N HIS A 660 -39.12 38.19 28.39
CA HIS A 660 -40.33 37.60 29.00
C HIS A 660 -40.56 36.11 28.69
N ARG A 661 -40.99 35.39 29.74
CA ARG A 661 -41.42 33.98 29.87
C ARG A 661 -42.86 33.71 29.39
N GLY A 662 -43.13 32.42 29.15
CA GLY A 662 -44.41 31.73 29.38
C GLY A 662 -44.94 31.05 28.10
N GLY A 663 -45.25 29.76 28.01
CA GLY A 663 -45.66 28.76 28.99
C GLY A 663 -47.01 28.18 28.54
N GLY A 664 -47.19 26.85 28.56
CA GLY A 664 -48.54 26.24 28.50
C GLY A 664 -48.69 25.06 27.55
N ALA A 665 -49.20 23.95 28.10
CA ALA A 665 -49.25 22.60 27.55
C ALA A 665 -50.65 22.18 27.04
N SER A 666 -50.79 20.87 26.77
CA SER A 666 -51.98 20.06 26.39
C SER A 666 -52.25 19.98 24.87
N GLY A 667 -52.43 18.83 24.22
CA GLY A 667 -52.79 17.49 24.69
C GLY A 667 -54.21 17.17 24.25
N VAL A 668 -54.40 16.49 23.10
CA VAL A 668 -55.66 15.87 22.68
C VAL A 668 -55.35 14.62 21.85
N GLU A 669 -55.71 13.46 22.39
CA GLU A 669 -55.96 12.22 21.66
C GLU A 669 -57.30 12.30 20.93
N CYS A 670 -57.36 11.76 19.71
CA CYS A 670 -58.59 11.23 19.11
C CYS A 670 -58.22 9.99 18.29
N GLY A 671 -58.62 8.82 18.77
CA GLY A 671 -58.71 7.62 17.94
C GLY A 671 -60.06 7.57 17.23
N GLN A 672 -60.08 7.05 16.00
CA GLN A 672 -61.23 6.36 15.42
C GLN A 672 -60.77 5.24 14.48
N SER A 673 -61.57 4.20 14.54
CA SER A 673 -61.57 2.88 13.91
C SER A 673 -62.07 2.86 12.46
N GLU A 674 -61.85 1.71 11.81
CA GLU A 674 -62.59 1.03 10.70
C GLU A 674 -61.61 0.61 9.59
N SER A 675 -61.25 -0.67 9.40
CA SER A 675 -61.99 -1.90 9.02
C SER A 675 -61.90 -2.22 7.52
N GLU A 676 -61.43 -3.45 7.27
CA GLU A 676 -61.65 -4.34 6.11
C GLU A 676 -61.04 -3.99 4.73
N TYR A 677 -60.20 -4.89 4.20
CA TYR A 677 -60.57 -5.73 3.05
C TYR A 677 -59.62 -6.94 2.90
N HIS A 678 -60.22 -8.13 2.83
CA HIS A 678 -59.61 -9.42 2.48
C HIS A 678 -59.44 -9.57 0.96
N SER A 679 -58.34 -10.18 0.53
CA SER A 679 -58.21 -11.19 -0.56
C SER A 679 -56.70 -11.51 -0.69
N GLY A 680 -56.18 -12.74 -0.71
CA GLY A 680 -56.74 -14.03 -1.11
C GLY A 680 -56.16 -14.39 -2.48
N GLY A 681 -55.16 -15.29 -2.53
CA GLY A 681 -54.61 -15.79 -3.79
C GLY A 681 -53.32 -16.60 -3.64
N ASP A 682 -53.45 -17.88 -3.27
CA ASP A 682 -52.46 -18.94 -3.47
C ASP A 682 -52.16 -19.15 -4.97
N PHE A 683 -50.91 -19.49 -5.34
CA PHE A 683 -50.62 -20.41 -6.46
C PHE A 683 -49.17 -20.94 -6.42
N HIS A 684 -49.05 -22.26 -6.33
CA HIS A 684 -47.95 -23.15 -6.73
C HIS A 684 -48.62 -24.37 -7.41
N PRO A 685 -47.95 -25.30 -8.11
CA PRO A 685 -46.56 -25.38 -8.61
C PRO A 685 -46.51 -25.86 -10.10
N GLY A 686 -45.34 -26.19 -10.65
CA GLY A 686 -45.24 -26.98 -11.89
C GLY A 686 -43.83 -27.11 -12.48
N ASP A 687 -43.24 -28.28 -12.29
CA ASP A 687 -42.09 -28.84 -13.03
C ASP A 687 -42.38 -28.96 -14.54
N ASP A 688 -41.34 -28.90 -15.38
CA ASP A 688 -41.19 -29.91 -16.44
C ASP A 688 -39.76 -30.00 -17.00
N ALA A 689 -39.42 -31.22 -17.38
CA ALA A 689 -38.08 -31.70 -17.68
C ALA A 689 -37.89 -32.06 -19.16
N ARG A 690 -36.63 -32.29 -19.53
CA ARG A 690 -36.09 -33.14 -20.62
C ARG A 690 -36.05 -32.60 -22.05
N GLY A 691 -34.92 -32.90 -22.69
CA GLY A 691 -34.74 -32.87 -24.14
C GLY A 691 -33.28 -33.15 -24.56
N ASP A 692 -32.86 -34.41 -24.49
CA ASP A 692 -31.67 -34.93 -25.19
C ASP A 692 -31.83 -34.81 -26.71
N GLY A 693 -30.71 -34.65 -27.44
CA GLY A 693 -30.68 -34.66 -28.90
C GLY A 693 -29.25 -34.69 -29.45
N ASP A 694 -28.72 -35.89 -29.58
CA ASP A 694 -27.43 -36.28 -30.16
C ASP A 694 -27.47 -36.33 -31.71
N ALA A 695 -26.30 -36.51 -32.35
CA ALA A 695 -25.97 -36.71 -33.79
C ALA A 695 -25.35 -35.48 -34.51
N GLY A 696 -24.30 -35.59 -35.33
CA GLY A 696 -23.59 -36.75 -35.88
C GLY A 696 -22.58 -36.29 -36.95
N CYS A 697 -21.61 -37.17 -37.22
CA CYS A 697 -20.36 -36.98 -37.97
C CYS A 697 -20.47 -36.66 -39.48
N GLY A 698 -19.35 -36.19 -40.07
CA GLY A 698 -18.90 -36.66 -41.39
C GLY A 698 -18.08 -35.68 -42.25
N GLY A 699 -16.87 -36.08 -42.67
CA GLY A 699 -16.26 -35.62 -43.95
C GLY A 699 -14.73 -35.49 -43.99
N GLU A 700 -14.02 -36.57 -44.34
CA GLU A 700 -12.63 -36.53 -44.85
C GLU A 700 -12.59 -36.17 -46.35
N GLY A 701 -11.48 -35.56 -46.79
CA GLY A 701 -11.09 -35.46 -48.21
C GLY A 701 -9.61 -35.13 -48.40
N ARG A 702 -8.85 -36.03 -49.03
CA ARG A 702 -7.42 -35.92 -49.42
C ARG A 702 -7.23 -35.58 -50.90
N GLY A 703 -6.08 -34.95 -51.23
CA GLY A 703 -5.39 -34.94 -52.54
C GLY A 703 -5.05 -33.51 -53.01
N GLY A 704 -3.89 -33.12 -53.58
CA GLY A 704 -2.61 -33.75 -53.90
C GLY A 704 -1.84 -32.87 -54.94
N TYR A 705 -0.51 -32.70 -54.74
CA TYR A 705 0.61 -32.52 -55.71
C TYR A 705 0.94 -31.24 -56.54
N PHE A 706 2.28 -31.00 -56.63
CA PHE A 706 3.18 -30.22 -57.53
C PHE A 706 3.21 -28.67 -57.46
N GLY A 707 4.35 -27.95 -57.51
CA GLY A 707 5.72 -28.30 -57.93
C GLY A 707 6.84 -27.30 -57.53
N GLU A 708 8.02 -27.52 -58.12
CA GLU A 708 9.41 -27.19 -57.77
C GLU A 708 9.92 -25.75 -58.04
N ARG A 709 11.01 -25.33 -57.35
CA ARG A 709 12.36 -24.92 -57.88
C ARG A 709 13.22 -24.24 -56.78
N GLU A 710 14.36 -24.85 -56.41
CA GLU A 710 15.77 -24.54 -56.81
C GLU A 710 16.34 -23.24 -56.21
N GLU A 711 17.27 -23.33 -55.24
CA GLU A 711 18.75 -23.18 -55.36
C GLU A 711 19.19 -21.71 -55.61
N GLY A 712 20.16 -21.11 -54.93
CA GLY A 712 21.15 -21.56 -53.95
C GLY A 712 22.18 -20.45 -53.65
N HIS A 713 23.23 -20.88 -52.95
CA HIS A 713 24.58 -20.31 -52.81
C HIS A 713 25.00 -19.42 -51.61
N GLU A 714 26.06 -19.96 -51.02
CA GLU A 714 26.97 -19.56 -49.94
C GLU A 714 27.99 -18.48 -50.35
N GLY A 715 28.71 -17.95 -49.34
CA GLY A 715 30.02 -17.27 -49.47
C GLY A 715 30.19 -16.20 -48.39
N CYS A 716 30.73 -16.51 -47.21
CA CYS A 716 32.15 -16.56 -46.82
C CYS A 716 32.89 -15.20 -46.71
N ASP A 717 33.42 -15.00 -45.50
CA ASP A 717 34.67 -14.33 -45.10
C ASP A 717 34.92 -12.83 -45.35
N GLY A 718 35.49 -12.17 -44.32
CA GLY A 718 36.32 -10.99 -44.52
C GLY A 718 36.50 -10.06 -43.33
N CYS A 719 37.64 -10.20 -42.66
CA CYS A 719 38.13 -9.45 -41.49
C CYS A 719 38.41 -7.94 -41.69
N ALA A 720 38.60 -7.27 -40.54
CA ALA A 720 39.43 -6.08 -40.26
C ALA A 720 38.92 -4.75 -40.84
N GLY A 721 39.01 -3.61 -40.17
CA GLY A 721 39.71 -3.19 -38.97
C GLY A 721 39.90 -1.65 -39.05
N GLY A 722 40.19 -1.00 -37.93
CA GLY A 722 40.85 0.31 -37.92
C GLY A 722 39.97 1.52 -37.55
N ASP A 723 40.12 1.93 -36.29
CA ASP A 723 40.55 3.25 -35.81
C ASP A 723 40.07 4.53 -36.52
N GLY A 724 39.59 5.49 -35.72
CA GLY A 724 39.67 6.91 -36.09
C GLY A 724 38.71 7.87 -35.40
N LEU A 725 39.03 8.24 -34.15
CA LEU A 725 39.04 9.61 -33.62
C LEU A 725 38.46 10.74 -34.52
N LEU A 726 37.45 11.48 -34.05
CA LEU A 726 37.58 12.92 -33.67
C LEU A 726 36.22 13.59 -33.40
N ALA A 727 36.29 14.51 -32.43
CA ALA A 727 35.26 15.40 -31.93
C ALA A 727 34.72 16.40 -32.97
N GLY A 728 33.53 16.95 -32.71
CA GLY A 728 33.17 18.28 -33.22
C GLY A 728 31.69 18.53 -33.52
N ALA A 729 30.95 18.97 -32.50
CA ALA A 729 30.09 20.15 -32.51
C ALA A 729 29.02 20.36 -33.61
N TYR A 730 27.76 20.43 -33.13
CA TYR A 730 26.70 21.39 -33.45
C TYR A 730 26.20 21.53 -34.89
N GLY A 731 24.95 21.09 -35.09
CA GLY A 731 24.05 21.55 -36.16
C GLY A 731 22.59 21.38 -35.74
N LEU A 732 21.94 22.48 -35.38
CA LEU A 732 20.52 22.59 -35.08
C LEU A 732 19.66 22.47 -36.36
N SER A 733 18.65 21.62 -36.32
CA SER A 733 17.33 21.79 -36.96
C SER A 733 16.41 20.76 -36.27
N GLY A 734 15.24 21.09 -35.72
CA GLY A 734 14.17 21.91 -36.27
C GLY A 734 13.01 20.96 -36.61
N GLY A 735 12.06 20.77 -35.68
CA GLY A 735 10.92 19.89 -35.91
C GLY A 735 9.95 19.88 -34.74
N GLY A 736 9.09 20.90 -34.66
CA GLY A 736 7.98 20.93 -33.71
C GLY A 736 6.87 19.95 -34.10
N LEU A 737 6.21 19.36 -33.10
CA LEU A 737 4.97 18.63 -33.27
C LEU A 737 3.94 19.08 -32.24
N ARG A 738 2.72 19.25 -32.77
CA ARG A 738 1.60 19.97 -32.20
C ARG A 738 0.89 19.16 -31.12
N ARG A 739 0.60 19.84 -30.01
CA ARG A 739 -0.40 19.47 -29.00
C ARG A 739 -1.79 19.59 -29.61
N TRP A 740 -2.62 18.56 -29.45
CA TRP A 740 -4.07 18.67 -29.52
C TRP A 740 -4.62 18.63 -28.09
N VAL A 741 -5.53 19.56 -27.84
CA VAL A 741 -6.25 19.81 -26.58
C VAL A 741 -7.32 18.75 -26.37
#